data_AF-Q4RKX7-F1
#
_entry.id   AF-Q4RKX7-F1
#
_cell.length_a   1.000
_cell.length_b   1.000
_cell.length_c   1.000
_cell.angle_alpha   90.00
_cell.angle_beta   90.00
_cell.angle_gamma   90.00
#
_symmetry.space_group_name_H-M   'P 1'
#
loop_
_entity.id
_entity.type
_entity.pdbx_description
1 polymer ?
#
loop_
_entity_poly.entity_id
_entity_poly.type
_entity_poly.pdbx_seq_one_letter_code
_entity_poly.pdbx_strand_id
1 'polypeptide(L)'
;MELDLEYLNVYETSPDYLNIFVIVMENSNLHSPEYLEEALPQFCRALVKLPVSGLARLSKLWSTCGLAHVRHVTETFQQLITFTVVSHEYDGENLVNDDETVVAATQCLKVAFYASIQGGDVDVGNDEEDEQDEASDELTLHELLGEEQLYRKGPWVDPLQKELSVRPIDGTKPLVPFEDFINESLNEVLEVDRDFTFFKVNEDVKFSFQSCPFILTVFNKSRGLYYDNRISMYSERRRSAFYSMTQDTEPNPFLKLKVRRDHIIDDALVQVSACTVCVCPTGVGRAPSPLACDRVPVLQLELISTEKPSDLKKQLFIEFEGEQGFDEGGLSKEFFQLVLEEIFNPDIGMFTYDDDTRVFWFNSSSLENEAQYTLIGLVLGLAIYNNCILDLHFPMIVYKKLMGKKGTFSDLSDSHPVLSRSLKSLLEYPGNVEEDMSLSFQISHTDMFGSPVFYDLKENGEQIPVTRDNRQEFVNLYTDYMLNKSVETQFRAFKKGFLMVTQESPLKHLFRPEELELLICGSKVRITPSCPSPPFFSDSQRNPVGGFLQKLDFGALEETTEYDGGYSKDTPIIKDFWETIRAFEEEQKRLFLQFISGTVRAPVGGLGKLKMTIAKNGSDTDSDVLYLPTGCPTSHTCYNILLLPEYSSKAKLRERLLKAITYAKGFGMM
;
A
#
# COMPACT_ATOMS: atom_id res chain seq x y z
N MET A 1 17.40 36.53 -14.92
CA MET A 1 16.40 35.61 -14.36
C MET A 1 16.81 35.12 -12.99
N GLU A 2 17.76 34.19 -12.88
CA GLU A 2 18.20 33.65 -11.58
C GLU A 2 18.66 34.75 -10.61
N LEU A 3 19.60 35.61 -11.04
CA LEU A 3 20.07 36.75 -10.25
C LEU A 3 18.95 37.75 -9.88
N ASP A 4 17.96 37.94 -10.75
CA ASP A 4 16.85 38.85 -10.51
C ASP A 4 15.90 38.30 -9.43
N LEU A 5 15.67 36.99 -9.44
CA LEU A 5 14.82 36.32 -8.46
C LEU A 5 15.52 36.17 -7.10
N GLU A 6 16.82 35.88 -7.10
CA GLU A 6 17.59 35.65 -5.88
C GLU A 6 17.94 36.94 -5.13
N TYR A 7 18.25 38.03 -5.85
CA TYR A 7 18.77 39.25 -5.21
C TYR A 7 17.82 40.44 -5.28
N LEU A 8 16.86 40.45 -6.20
CA LEU A 8 16.01 41.63 -6.46
C LEU A 8 14.52 41.37 -6.18
N ASN A 9 14.12 40.16 -5.76
CA ASN A 9 12.73 39.76 -5.50
C ASN A 9 11.75 40.26 -6.58
N VAL A 10 12.16 40.22 -7.86
CA VAL A 10 11.43 40.87 -8.96
C VAL A 10 10.00 40.36 -9.11
N TYR A 11 9.72 39.14 -8.68
CA TYR A 11 8.35 38.61 -8.70
C TYR A 11 7.38 39.35 -7.76
N GLU A 12 7.84 39.85 -6.61
CA GLU A 12 6.99 40.65 -5.71
C GLU A 12 6.60 42.01 -6.33
N THR A 13 7.46 42.54 -7.20
CA THR A 13 7.28 43.85 -7.84
C THR A 13 6.60 43.77 -9.21
N SER A 14 6.73 42.66 -9.93
CA SER A 14 6.12 42.43 -11.25
C SER A 14 5.58 41.00 -11.37
N PRO A 15 4.28 40.79 -11.12
CA PRO A 15 3.66 39.47 -11.22
C PRO A 15 3.62 38.90 -12.65
N ASP A 16 3.82 39.74 -13.68
CA ASP A 16 3.90 39.36 -15.09
C ASP A 16 5.23 38.68 -15.44
N TYR A 17 6.19 38.67 -14.51
CA TYR A 17 7.47 37.98 -14.69
C TYR A 17 7.31 36.47 -14.98
N LEU A 18 6.19 35.86 -14.56
CA LEU A 18 5.84 34.47 -14.89
C LEU A 18 5.67 34.22 -16.40
N ASN A 19 5.29 35.24 -17.17
CA ASN A 19 5.08 35.10 -18.62
C ASN A 19 6.37 34.67 -19.33
N ILE A 20 7.55 35.02 -18.79
CA ILE A 20 8.83 34.59 -19.34
C ILE A 20 8.95 33.06 -19.28
N PHE A 21 8.59 32.46 -18.15
CA PHE A 21 8.64 31.00 -17.97
C PHE A 21 7.64 30.28 -18.88
N VAL A 22 6.44 30.84 -19.04
CA VAL A 22 5.44 30.30 -19.96
C VAL A 22 5.95 30.34 -21.41
N ILE A 23 6.46 31.49 -21.85
CA ILE A 23 6.96 31.67 -23.23
C ILE A 23 8.11 30.72 -23.54
N VAL A 24 9.05 30.51 -22.59
CA VAL A 24 10.16 29.58 -22.80
C VAL A 24 9.64 28.14 -22.98
N MET A 25 8.66 27.71 -22.18
CA MET A 25 8.11 26.35 -22.25
C MET A 25 7.23 26.08 -23.48
N GLU A 26 6.82 27.12 -24.22
CA GLU A 26 6.17 26.97 -25.54
C GLU A 26 7.17 26.60 -26.66
N ASN A 27 8.49 26.65 -26.39
CA ASN A 27 9.47 26.27 -27.39
C ASN A 27 9.49 24.75 -27.59
N SER A 28 9.14 24.31 -28.80
CA SER A 28 9.11 22.90 -29.17
C SER A 28 10.50 22.25 -29.20
N ASN A 29 11.58 23.04 -29.31
CA ASN A 29 12.95 22.55 -29.51
C ASN A 29 13.76 22.42 -28.23
N LEU A 30 13.14 22.50 -27.04
CA LEU A 30 13.85 22.39 -25.75
C LEU A 30 14.53 21.02 -25.53
N HIS A 31 14.20 20.02 -26.34
CA HIS A 31 14.81 18.69 -26.34
C HIS A 31 16.13 18.62 -27.14
N SER A 32 16.57 19.72 -27.77
CA SER A 32 17.84 19.70 -28.51
C SER A 32 19.03 19.62 -27.54
N PRO A 33 20.11 18.89 -27.89
CA PRO A 33 21.28 18.74 -27.02
C PRO A 33 21.86 20.08 -26.53
N GLU A 34 21.84 21.10 -27.39
CA GLU A 34 22.35 22.44 -27.06
C GLU A 34 21.54 23.11 -25.93
N TYR A 35 20.23 22.86 -25.87
CA TYR A 35 19.40 23.35 -24.76
C TYR A 35 19.56 22.49 -23.50
N LEU A 36 19.67 21.16 -23.64
CA LEU A 36 19.80 20.23 -22.51
C LEU A 36 21.13 20.42 -21.75
N GLU A 37 22.21 20.75 -22.44
CA GLU A 37 23.55 20.89 -21.82
C GLU A 37 23.72 22.21 -21.04
N GLU A 38 23.18 23.33 -21.53
CA GLU A 38 23.44 24.65 -20.93
C GLU A 38 22.18 25.42 -20.53
N ALA A 39 21.25 25.64 -21.45
CA ALA A 39 20.17 26.61 -21.25
C ALA A 39 19.04 26.09 -20.33
N LEU A 40 18.63 24.83 -20.48
CA LEU A 40 17.56 24.23 -19.71
C LEU A 40 17.95 23.99 -18.23
N PRO A 41 19.18 23.56 -17.89
CA PRO A 41 19.66 23.55 -16.50
C PRO A 41 19.55 24.93 -15.82
N GLN A 42 20.00 25.98 -16.51
CA GLN A 42 19.92 27.37 -15.99
C GLN A 42 18.47 27.83 -15.84
N PHE A 43 17.60 27.46 -16.79
CA PHE A 43 16.18 27.74 -16.70
C PHE A 43 15.53 27.06 -15.48
N CYS A 44 15.85 25.79 -15.22
CA CYS A 44 15.33 25.06 -14.06
C CYS A 44 15.77 25.71 -12.74
N ARG A 45 17.05 26.07 -12.62
CA ARG A 45 17.56 26.79 -11.43
C ARG A 45 16.81 28.11 -11.21
N ALA A 46 16.58 28.88 -12.28
CA ALA A 46 15.80 30.11 -12.17
C ALA A 46 14.34 29.88 -11.78
N LEU A 47 13.68 28.84 -12.28
CA LEU A 47 12.27 28.52 -11.99
C LEU A 47 12.08 28.16 -10.52
N VAL A 48 12.96 27.33 -9.97
CA VAL A 48 12.89 26.87 -8.56
C VAL A 48 13.05 28.02 -7.56
N LYS A 49 13.75 29.10 -7.94
CA LYS A 49 13.91 30.30 -7.09
C LYS A 49 12.63 31.15 -6.97
N LEU A 50 11.57 30.83 -7.71
CA LEU A 50 10.27 31.47 -7.54
C LEU A 50 9.69 31.15 -6.15
N PRO A 51 9.00 32.10 -5.49
CA PRO A 51 8.29 31.80 -4.26
C PRO A 51 7.17 30.79 -4.51
N VAL A 52 6.75 30.07 -3.45
CA VAL A 52 5.72 29.01 -3.54
C VAL A 52 4.44 29.50 -4.21
N SER A 53 4.02 30.75 -3.95
CA SER A 53 2.86 31.38 -4.61
C SER A 53 3.05 31.59 -6.12
N GLY A 54 4.28 31.86 -6.57
CA GLY A 54 4.65 31.95 -7.98
C GLY A 54 4.64 30.58 -8.67
N LEU A 55 5.22 29.56 -8.03
CA LEU A 55 5.17 28.17 -8.51
C LEU A 55 3.72 27.66 -8.60
N ALA A 56 2.90 27.96 -7.59
CA ALA A 56 1.49 27.61 -7.57
C ALA A 56 0.70 28.29 -8.70
N ARG A 57 0.98 29.57 -8.97
CA ARG A 57 0.37 30.29 -10.09
C ARG A 57 0.81 29.73 -11.44
N LEU A 58 2.08 29.34 -11.58
CA LEU A 58 2.59 28.69 -12.79
C LEU A 58 1.92 27.32 -13.03
N SER A 59 1.80 26.50 -11.98
CA SER A 59 1.05 25.23 -12.01
C SER A 59 -0.38 25.44 -12.52
N LYS A 60 -1.08 26.45 -11.98
CA LYS A 60 -2.45 26.80 -12.40
C LYS A 60 -2.54 27.31 -13.83
N LEU A 61 -1.49 27.92 -14.38
CA LEU A 61 -1.46 28.35 -15.78
C LEU A 61 -1.27 27.13 -16.70
N TRP A 62 -0.29 26.29 -16.42
CA TRP A 62 -0.03 25.08 -17.21
C TRP A 62 -1.21 24.11 -17.22
N SER A 63 -1.97 23.99 -16.13
CA SER A 63 -3.17 23.15 -16.10
C SER A 63 -4.25 23.58 -17.10
N THR A 64 -4.27 24.85 -17.50
CA THR A 64 -5.22 25.38 -18.50
C THR A 64 -4.78 25.17 -19.95
N CYS A 65 -3.50 24.86 -20.19
CA CYS A 65 -2.93 24.71 -21.54
C CYS A 65 -3.27 23.36 -22.21
N GLY A 66 -3.94 22.44 -21.50
CA GLY A 66 -4.38 21.14 -22.00
C GLY A 66 -3.29 20.05 -22.02
N LEU A 67 -3.69 18.81 -22.36
CA LEU A 67 -2.86 17.60 -22.26
C LEU A 67 -1.53 17.69 -23.02
N ALA A 68 -1.54 18.18 -24.26
CA ALA A 68 -0.36 18.17 -25.13
C ALA A 68 0.77 19.04 -24.56
N HIS A 69 0.43 20.22 -24.03
CA HIS A 69 1.38 21.13 -23.42
C HIS A 69 1.96 20.55 -22.13
N VAL A 70 1.12 20.07 -21.21
CA VAL A 70 1.58 19.49 -19.94
C VAL A 70 2.45 18.25 -20.15
N ARG A 71 2.11 17.41 -21.14
CA ARG A 71 2.95 16.27 -21.52
C ARG A 71 4.31 16.72 -22.07
N HIS A 72 4.35 17.69 -22.98
CA HIS A 72 5.62 18.24 -23.50
C HIS A 72 6.52 18.81 -22.40
N VAL A 73 5.93 19.58 -21.47
CA VAL A 73 6.63 20.10 -20.28
C VAL A 73 7.19 18.96 -19.42
N THR A 74 6.39 17.93 -19.17
CA THR A 74 6.78 16.75 -18.38
C THR A 74 7.95 16.01 -19.05
N GLU A 75 7.82 15.70 -20.34
CA GLU A 75 8.85 15.01 -21.13
C GLU A 75 10.16 15.81 -21.18
N THR A 76 10.08 17.14 -21.29
CA THR A 76 11.26 18.01 -21.33
C THR A 76 12.07 17.91 -20.03
N PHE A 77 11.42 17.99 -18.87
CA PHE A 77 12.13 17.85 -17.58
C PHE A 77 12.60 16.42 -17.33
N GLN A 78 11.82 15.40 -17.73
CA GLN A 78 12.24 14.00 -17.67
C GLN A 78 13.50 13.73 -18.50
N GLN A 79 13.53 14.23 -19.73
CA GLN A 79 14.68 14.11 -20.62
C GLN A 79 15.92 14.76 -20.04
N LEU A 80 15.79 15.94 -19.42
CA LEU A 80 16.91 16.59 -18.75
C LEU A 80 17.45 15.73 -17.60
N ILE A 81 16.56 15.25 -16.72
CA ILE A 81 16.96 14.38 -15.60
C ILE A 81 17.68 13.13 -16.13
N THR A 82 17.09 12.43 -17.10
CA THR A 82 17.69 11.22 -17.67
C THR A 82 19.01 11.51 -18.37
N PHE A 83 19.10 12.58 -19.15
CA PHE A 83 20.33 12.97 -19.84
C PHE A 83 21.45 13.26 -18.85
N THR A 84 21.18 14.08 -17.83
CA THR A 84 22.16 14.41 -16.79
C THR A 84 22.57 13.16 -16.01
N VAL A 85 21.60 12.30 -15.63
CA VAL A 85 21.88 11.09 -14.85
C VAL A 85 22.73 10.08 -15.63
N VAL A 86 22.47 9.92 -16.94
CA VAL A 86 23.23 8.99 -17.78
C VAL A 86 24.60 9.55 -18.17
N SER A 87 24.76 10.87 -18.21
CA SER A 87 26.01 11.53 -18.60
C SER A 87 27.03 11.63 -17.46
N HIS A 88 26.59 11.49 -16.21
CA HIS A 88 27.44 11.54 -15.03
C HIS A 88 27.56 10.16 -14.37
N GLU A 89 28.65 9.94 -13.65
CA GLU A 89 28.83 8.76 -12.81
C GLU A 89 28.46 9.12 -11.37
N TYR A 90 27.51 8.36 -10.80
CA TYR A 90 27.12 8.47 -9.40
C TYR A 90 27.58 7.24 -8.63
N ASP A 91 28.10 7.46 -7.43
CA ASP A 91 28.59 6.43 -6.53
C ASP A 91 28.35 6.85 -5.07
N GLY A 92 28.86 6.07 -4.11
CA GLY A 92 28.68 6.34 -2.69
C GLY A 92 29.35 7.62 -2.17
N GLU A 93 30.21 8.27 -2.96
CA GLU A 93 30.80 9.57 -2.64
C GLU A 93 30.14 10.72 -3.42
N ASN A 94 29.72 10.47 -4.67
CA ASN A 94 29.05 11.41 -5.56
C ASN A 94 27.56 11.05 -5.69
N LEU A 95 26.74 11.58 -4.79
CA LEU A 95 25.32 11.30 -4.75
C LEU A 95 24.54 12.15 -5.77
N VAL A 96 23.53 11.55 -6.40
CA VAL A 96 22.61 12.27 -7.31
C VAL A 96 21.83 13.38 -6.61
N ASN A 97 21.70 13.31 -5.27
CA ASN A 97 21.13 14.36 -4.43
C ASN A 97 21.93 15.68 -4.44
N ASP A 98 23.23 15.62 -4.75
CA ASP A 98 24.11 16.77 -4.78
C ASP A 98 24.20 17.41 -6.19
N ASP A 99 23.55 16.82 -7.20
CA ASP A 99 23.50 17.34 -8.56
C ASP A 99 22.41 18.42 -8.70
N GLU A 100 22.82 19.69 -8.71
CA GLU A 100 21.92 20.83 -8.80
C GLU A 100 21.00 20.81 -10.03
N THR A 101 21.46 20.22 -11.14
CA THR A 101 20.66 20.16 -12.38
C THR A 101 19.53 19.15 -12.21
N VAL A 102 19.84 17.96 -11.70
CA VAL A 102 18.84 16.91 -11.44
C VAL A 102 17.83 17.38 -10.38
N VAL A 103 18.32 18.00 -9.30
CA VAL A 103 17.46 18.52 -8.22
C VAL A 103 16.53 19.62 -8.74
N ALA A 104 17.07 20.62 -9.45
CA ALA A 104 16.27 21.72 -9.96
C ALA A 104 15.24 21.24 -11.00
N ALA A 105 15.63 20.32 -11.90
CA ALA A 105 14.72 19.72 -12.87
C ALA A 105 13.61 18.91 -12.19
N THR A 106 13.93 18.16 -11.14
CA THR A 106 12.94 17.40 -10.35
C THR A 106 11.93 18.32 -9.67
N GLN A 107 12.40 19.45 -9.11
CA GLN A 107 11.53 20.45 -8.50
C GLN A 107 10.65 21.18 -9.54
N CYS A 108 11.16 21.41 -10.76
CA CYS A 108 10.34 21.91 -11.88
C CYS A 108 9.28 20.89 -12.31
N LEU A 109 9.66 19.62 -12.40
CA LEU A 109 8.76 18.51 -12.71
C LEU A 109 7.64 18.39 -11.67
N LYS A 110 7.90 18.71 -10.39
CA LYS A 110 6.86 18.79 -9.34
C LYS A 110 5.77 19.81 -9.68
N VAL A 111 6.12 20.95 -10.27
CA VAL A 111 5.14 21.97 -10.71
C VAL A 111 4.28 21.41 -11.84
N ALA A 112 4.90 20.72 -12.80
CA ALA A 112 4.18 20.06 -13.90
C ALA A 112 3.26 18.93 -13.42
N PHE A 113 3.69 18.19 -12.39
CA PHE A 113 2.91 17.14 -11.73
C PHE A 113 1.61 17.68 -11.14
N TYR A 114 1.67 18.76 -10.34
CA TYR A 114 0.45 19.38 -9.81
C TYR A 114 -0.40 20.03 -10.91
N ALA A 115 0.21 20.58 -11.96
CA ALA A 115 -0.53 21.08 -13.12
C ALA A 115 -1.31 19.96 -13.83
N SER A 116 -0.72 18.76 -13.95
CA SER A 116 -1.36 17.57 -14.51
C SER A 116 -2.57 17.12 -13.68
N ILE A 117 -2.46 17.14 -12.36
CA ILE A 117 -3.58 16.83 -11.45
C ILE A 117 -4.69 17.86 -11.63
N GLN A 118 -4.36 19.15 -11.53
CA GLN A 118 -5.34 20.24 -11.60
C GLN A 118 -6.02 20.37 -12.96
N GLY A 119 -5.36 19.98 -14.04
CA GLY A 119 -5.93 19.98 -15.38
C GLY A 119 -6.78 18.75 -15.70
N GLY A 120 -6.74 17.73 -14.85
CA GLY A 120 -7.54 16.51 -14.95
C GLY A 120 -8.81 16.54 -14.11
N ASP A 121 -9.37 15.36 -13.84
CA ASP A 121 -10.53 15.21 -12.94
C ASP A 121 -10.06 15.15 -11.48
N VAL A 122 -10.47 16.12 -10.67
CA VAL A 122 -10.05 16.26 -9.26
C VAL A 122 -11.24 16.08 -8.33
N ASP A 123 -11.05 15.29 -7.27
CA ASP A 123 -12.00 15.12 -6.16
C ASP A 123 -11.44 15.69 -4.85
N VAL A 124 -11.77 16.94 -4.56
CA VAL A 124 -11.39 17.66 -3.32
C VAL A 124 -12.54 17.65 -2.29
N GLY A 125 -13.73 17.18 -2.67
CA GLY A 125 -14.95 17.33 -1.84
C GLY A 125 -15.19 16.16 -0.88
N ASN A 126 -14.60 15.00 -1.16
CA ASN A 126 -14.89 13.74 -0.45
C ASN A 126 -13.80 13.35 0.55
N ASP A 127 -13.18 14.33 1.19
CA ASP A 127 -12.21 14.08 2.26
C ASP A 127 -12.94 13.66 3.54
N GLU A 128 -12.42 12.65 4.24
CA GLU A 128 -12.82 12.40 5.63
C GLU A 128 -12.27 13.54 6.49
N GLU A 129 -13.07 14.01 7.45
CA GLU A 129 -12.57 14.94 8.47
C GLU A 129 -11.53 14.16 9.28
N ASP A 130 -10.25 14.41 9.04
CA ASP A 130 -9.18 13.88 9.88
C ASP A 130 -9.38 14.50 11.27
N GLU A 131 -9.63 13.66 12.29
CA GLU A 131 -9.46 14.08 13.68
C GLU A 131 -8.01 14.58 13.79
N GLN A 132 -7.82 15.89 14.00
CA GLN A 132 -6.50 16.45 14.18
C GLN A 132 -5.91 15.85 15.46
N ASP A 133 -5.01 14.89 15.29
CA ASP A 133 -4.26 14.31 16.40
C ASP A 133 -3.44 15.44 17.05
N GLU A 134 -3.80 15.81 18.27
CA GLU A 134 -2.91 16.57 19.13
C GLU A 134 -1.62 15.77 19.25
N ALA A 135 -0.49 16.36 18.85
CA ALA A 135 0.81 15.71 18.93
C ALA A 135 0.99 15.16 20.35
N SER A 136 1.25 13.86 20.48
CA SER A 136 1.40 13.24 21.79
C SER A 136 2.50 13.97 22.58
N ASP A 137 2.19 14.44 23.78
CA ASP A 137 3.14 15.07 24.72
C ASP A 137 4.23 14.09 25.23
N GLU A 138 4.35 12.88 24.66
CA GLU A 138 5.34 11.89 25.08
C GLU A 138 6.73 12.27 24.53
N LEU A 139 7.67 12.54 25.45
CA LEU A 139 9.01 12.94 25.10
C LEU A 139 9.73 11.83 24.30
N THR A 140 10.25 12.15 23.12
CA THR A 140 11.04 11.22 22.31
C THR A 140 12.35 10.84 23.01
N LEU A 141 12.94 9.68 22.70
CA LEU A 141 14.26 9.30 23.26
C LEU A 141 15.33 10.35 22.91
N HIS A 142 15.21 11.01 21.77
CA HIS A 142 16.10 12.11 21.38
C HIS A 142 15.90 13.34 22.27
N GLU A 143 14.69 13.65 22.70
CA GLU A 143 14.42 14.71 23.70
C GLU A 143 14.95 14.33 25.08
N LEU A 144 14.85 13.07 25.47
CA LEU A 144 15.47 12.55 26.70
C LEU A 144 17.01 12.61 26.67
N LEU A 145 17.61 12.55 25.47
CA LEU A 145 19.06 12.60 25.24
C LEU A 145 19.56 14.00 24.84
N GLY A 146 18.67 15.00 24.66
CA GLY A 146 19.03 16.37 24.27
C GLY A 146 19.39 16.57 22.79
N GLU A 147 18.97 15.68 21.89
CA GLU A 147 19.23 15.71 20.44
C GLU A 147 18.06 16.36 19.64
N GLU A 148 17.43 17.40 20.19
CA GLU A 148 16.17 18.00 19.68
C GLU A 148 16.23 18.58 18.26
N GLN A 149 17.43 18.90 17.74
CA GLN A 149 17.58 19.74 16.55
C GLN A 149 17.73 18.99 15.22
N LEU A 150 17.90 17.67 15.26
CA LEU A 150 18.32 16.91 14.06
C LEU A 150 17.19 16.28 13.27
N TYR A 151 16.00 16.08 13.84
CA TYR A 151 14.91 15.32 13.22
C TYR A 151 13.63 16.13 13.11
N ARG A 152 12.91 15.96 12.00
CA ARG A 152 11.60 16.59 11.79
C ARG A 152 10.55 16.12 12.78
N LYS A 153 9.80 17.07 13.34
CA LYS A 153 8.59 16.84 14.15
C LYS A 153 7.33 17.02 13.32
N GLY A 154 6.41 16.06 13.38
CA GLY A 154 5.08 16.13 12.78
C GLY A 154 5.00 15.67 11.31
N PRO A 155 3.77 15.53 10.77
CA PRO A 155 3.53 15.07 9.40
C PRO A 155 4.06 16.09 8.39
N TRP A 156 4.79 15.60 7.39
CA TRP A 156 5.38 16.45 6.34
C TRP A 156 4.28 16.92 5.37
N VAL A 157 4.21 18.22 5.11
CA VAL A 157 3.27 18.78 4.12
C VAL A 157 4.04 19.57 3.09
N ASP A 158 3.95 19.16 1.82
CA ASP A 158 4.56 19.87 0.69
C ASP A 158 4.03 21.32 0.64
N PRO A 159 4.90 22.34 0.68
CA PRO A 159 4.49 23.73 0.60
C PRO A 159 3.62 24.03 -0.63
N LEU A 160 3.90 23.39 -1.76
CA LEU A 160 3.15 23.59 -3.00
C LEU A 160 1.76 22.95 -2.92
N GLN A 161 1.64 21.76 -2.31
CA GLN A 161 0.36 21.11 -2.03
C GLN A 161 -0.54 22.02 -1.18
N LYS A 162 0.03 22.61 -0.12
CA LYS A 162 -0.69 23.52 0.78
C LYS A 162 -1.20 24.76 0.06
N GLU A 163 -0.36 25.40 -0.75
CA GLU A 163 -0.73 26.59 -1.52
C GLU A 163 -1.78 26.31 -2.60
N LEU A 164 -1.73 25.13 -3.22
CA LEU A 164 -2.69 24.71 -4.23
C LEU A 164 -4.00 24.17 -3.65
N SER A 165 -4.00 23.74 -2.39
CA SER A 165 -5.11 23.05 -1.73
C SER A 165 -5.56 21.80 -2.51
N VAL A 166 -4.60 21.08 -3.09
CA VAL A 166 -4.81 19.84 -3.86
C VAL A 166 -3.74 18.84 -3.49
N ARG A 167 -4.13 17.62 -3.12
CA ARG A 167 -3.26 16.49 -2.79
C ARG A 167 -3.10 15.55 -4.00
N PRO A 168 -2.00 14.78 -4.08
CA PRO A 168 -1.84 13.76 -5.11
C PRO A 168 -3.00 12.76 -5.20
N ILE A 169 -3.58 12.38 -4.05
CA ILE A 169 -4.72 11.45 -3.95
C ILE A 169 -6.04 12.04 -4.49
N ASP A 170 -6.13 13.37 -4.68
CA ASP A 170 -7.33 14.03 -5.17
C ASP A 170 -7.47 13.85 -6.70
N GLY A 171 -6.37 13.54 -7.40
CA GLY A 171 -6.37 13.33 -8.86
C GLY A 171 -6.96 11.99 -9.26
N THR A 172 -8.26 11.94 -9.58
CA THR A 172 -8.93 10.72 -10.04
C THR A 172 -8.55 10.35 -11.48
N LYS A 173 -8.30 11.36 -12.32
CA LYS A 173 -7.83 11.19 -13.69
C LYS A 173 -6.94 12.36 -14.09
N PRO A 174 -5.64 12.34 -13.75
CA PRO A 174 -4.71 13.40 -14.13
C PRO A 174 -4.56 13.46 -15.66
N LEU A 175 -4.12 14.61 -16.19
CA LEU A 175 -3.85 14.77 -17.63
C LEU A 175 -2.80 13.77 -18.11
N VAL A 176 -1.64 13.81 -17.46
CA VAL A 176 -0.54 12.88 -17.67
C VAL A 176 -0.64 11.78 -16.62
N PRO A 177 -0.67 10.49 -17.02
CA PRO A 177 -0.63 9.35 -16.12
C PRO A 177 0.52 9.46 -15.12
N PHE A 178 0.29 9.02 -13.89
CA PHE A 178 1.28 9.15 -12.83
C PHE A 178 2.56 8.36 -13.10
N GLU A 179 2.46 7.27 -13.85
CA GLU A 179 3.56 6.39 -14.21
C GLU A 179 4.56 7.10 -15.13
N ASP A 180 4.09 8.04 -15.96
CA ASP A 180 4.94 8.84 -16.87
C ASP A 180 5.81 9.86 -16.10
N PHE A 181 5.55 10.05 -14.80
CA PHE A 181 6.38 10.88 -13.93
C PHE A 181 7.52 10.10 -13.26
N ILE A 182 7.54 8.77 -13.32
CA ILE A 182 8.62 7.95 -12.74
C ILE A 182 9.85 8.02 -13.66
N ASN A 183 11.02 8.33 -13.09
CA ASN A 183 12.28 8.34 -13.83
C ASN A 183 13.12 7.12 -13.49
N GLU A 184 13.14 6.10 -14.36
CA GLU A 184 13.85 4.84 -14.07
C GLU A 184 15.36 5.05 -13.90
N SER A 185 16.01 5.86 -14.74
CA SER A 185 17.45 6.11 -14.65
C SER A 185 17.86 6.73 -13.31
N LEU A 186 17.09 7.69 -12.80
CA LEU A 186 17.27 8.23 -11.45
C LEU A 186 17.10 7.14 -10.38
N ASN A 187 16.08 6.29 -10.52
CA ASN A 187 15.78 5.26 -9.53
C ASN A 187 16.85 4.15 -9.47
N GLU A 188 17.60 3.92 -10.55
CA GLU A 188 18.72 2.98 -10.61
C GLU A 188 19.96 3.48 -9.84
N VAL A 189 20.23 4.79 -9.87
CA VAL A 189 21.41 5.39 -9.24
C VAL A 189 21.16 5.90 -7.81
N LEU A 190 19.90 6.00 -7.39
CA LEU A 190 19.53 6.56 -6.09
C LEU A 190 19.93 5.65 -4.91
N GLU A 191 20.82 6.14 -4.05
CA GLU A 191 21.11 5.51 -2.75
C GLU A 191 20.01 5.81 -1.72
N VAL A 192 18.99 4.96 -1.68
CA VAL A 192 17.77 5.17 -0.89
C VAL A 192 18.02 5.35 0.62
N ASP A 193 19.04 4.69 1.20
CA ASP A 193 19.37 4.83 2.62
C ASP A 193 19.94 6.23 2.95
N ARG A 194 20.78 6.77 2.07
CA ARG A 194 21.30 8.14 2.19
C ARG A 194 20.20 9.16 1.95
N ASP A 195 19.42 8.97 0.89
CA ASP A 195 18.30 9.83 0.53
C ASP A 195 17.26 9.92 1.66
N PHE A 196 16.92 8.79 2.28
CA PHE A 196 16.02 8.74 3.42
C PHE A 196 16.60 9.45 4.66
N THR A 197 17.91 9.37 4.87
CA THR A 197 18.57 10.12 5.95
C THR A 197 18.39 11.63 5.74
N PHE A 198 18.56 12.11 4.51
CA PHE A 198 18.30 13.52 4.18
C PHE A 198 16.82 13.91 4.36
N PHE A 199 15.89 12.99 4.07
CA PHE A 199 14.46 13.23 4.30
C PHE A 199 14.09 13.44 5.77
N LYS A 200 14.75 12.71 6.69
CA LYS A 200 14.50 12.78 8.13
C LYS A 200 15.16 13.98 8.80
N VAL A 201 16.30 14.41 8.28
CA VAL A 201 17.01 15.60 8.74
C VAL A 201 16.30 16.86 8.20
N ASN A 202 16.42 17.99 8.90
CA ASN A 202 15.78 19.24 8.47
C ASN A 202 16.22 19.67 7.05
N GLU A 203 15.26 20.12 6.25
CA GLU A 203 15.34 20.40 4.79
C GLU A 203 16.44 21.40 4.40
N ASP A 204 16.93 22.22 5.33
CA ASP A 204 17.90 23.28 5.05
C ASP A 204 19.32 22.76 4.76
N VAL A 205 19.57 21.45 4.90
CA VAL A 205 20.92 20.87 4.78
C VAL A 205 21.15 20.18 3.43
N LYS A 206 20.24 19.30 3.01
CA LYS A 206 20.37 18.52 1.75
C LYS A 206 19.00 18.14 1.17
N PHE A 207 18.92 18.11 -0.16
CA PHE A 207 17.71 17.70 -0.87
C PHE A 207 17.49 16.18 -0.79
N SER A 208 16.22 15.77 -0.67
CA SER A 208 15.81 14.36 -0.72
C SER A 208 14.74 14.13 -1.77
N PHE A 209 14.88 13.08 -2.58
CA PHE A 209 13.89 12.68 -3.56
C PHE A 209 12.63 12.08 -2.91
N GLN A 210 12.68 11.62 -1.65
CA GLN A 210 11.47 11.26 -0.88
C GLN A 210 10.50 12.44 -0.71
N SER A 211 10.98 13.69 -0.81
CA SER A 211 10.11 14.90 -0.84
C SER A 211 9.35 15.06 -2.16
N CYS A 212 9.72 14.30 -3.19
CA CYS A 212 9.12 14.30 -4.51
C CYS A 212 8.72 12.86 -4.89
N PRO A 213 7.82 12.20 -4.14
CA PRO A 213 7.56 10.76 -4.29
C PRO A 213 7.03 10.38 -5.68
N PHE A 214 6.46 11.32 -6.45
CA PHE A 214 5.96 11.06 -7.80
C PHE A 214 7.04 10.58 -8.79
N ILE A 215 8.33 10.92 -8.56
CA ILE A 215 9.43 10.52 -9.45
C ILE A 215 10.00 9.13 -9.11
N LEU A 216 9.65 8.62 -7.93
CA LEU A 216 10.20 7.38 -7.38
C LEU A 216 9.35 6.18 -7.75
N THR A 217 10.01 5.05 -8.00
CA THR A 217 9.35 3.75 -8.10
C THR A 217 8.76 3.33 -6.75
N VAL A 218 7.70 2.52 -6.78
CA VAL A 218 7.11 1.90 -5.57
C VAL A 218 8.17 1.13 -4.76
N PHE A 219 9.14 0.54 -5.44
CA PHE A 219 10.27 -0.15 -4.81
C PHE A 219 11.14 0.79 -3.97
N ASN A 220 11.57 1.93 -4.52
CA ASN A 220 12.41 2.87 -3.77
C ASN A 220 11.64 3.54 -2.63
N LYS A 221 10.35 3.85 -2.82
CA LYS A 221 9.47 4.30 -1.73
C LYS A 221 9.35 3.25 -0.62
N SER A 222 9.13 1.99 -0.99
CA SER A 222 9.03 0.85 -0.05
C SER A 222 10.34 0.64 0.73
N ARG A 223 11.50 0.81 0.08
CA ARG A 223 12.80 0.81 0.75
C ARG A 223 12.95 1.97 1.74
N GLY A 224 12.53 3.18 1.37
CA GLY A 224 12.48 4.32 2.29
C GLY A 224 11.65 4.02 3.53
N LEU A 225 10.44 3.48 3.35
CA LEU A 225 9.57 3.03 4.43
C LEU A 225 10.21 1.92 5.28
N TYR A 226 10.92 0.97 4.65
CA TYR A 226 11.65 -0.07 5.37
C TYR A 226 12.75 0.51 6.28
N TYR A 227 13.50 1.52 5.82
CA TYR A 227 14.49 2.21 6.66
C TYR A 227 13.82 2.97 7.80
N ASP A 228 12.69 3.63 7.56
CA ASP A 228 11.88 4.28 8.60
C ASP A 228 11.47 3.30 9.71
N ASN A 229 10.91 2.16 9.30
CA ASN A 229 10.46 1.11 10.21
C ASN A 229 11.65 0.57 11.02
N ARG A 230 12.80 0.33 10.38
CA ARG A 230 13.99 -0.15 11.11
C ARG A 230 14.53 0.88 12.10
N ILE A 231 14.62 2.14 11.71
CA ILE A 231 15.07 3.22 12.60
C ILE A 231 14.13 3.31 13.82
N SER A 232 12.83 3.23 13.59
CA SER A 232 11.80 3.20 14.63
C SER A 232 11.91 1.96 15.54
N MET A 233 12.15 0.77 14.99
CA MET A 233 12.40 -0.45 15.78
C MET A 233 13.67 -0.31 16.63
N TYR A 234 14.74 0.27 16.08
CA TYR A 234 16.00 0.48 16.80
C TYR A 234 15.86 1.55 17.90
N SER A 235 15.15 2.64 17.63
CA SER A 235 14.91 3.70 18.62
C SER A 235 14.07 3.15 19.77
N GLU A 236 13.03 2.36 19.49
CA GLU A 236 12.18 1.76 20.50
C GLU A 236 12.92 0.69 21.33
N ARG A 237 13.78 -0.11 20.69
CA ARG A 237 14.67 -1.05 21.39
C ARG A 237 15.61 -0.32 22.36
N ARG A 238 16.22 0.79 21.93
CA ARG A 238 17.08 1.60 22.80
C ARG A 238 16.29 2.25 23.94
N ARG A 239 15.07 2.71 23.67
CA ARG A 239 14.18 3.30 24.66
C ARG A 239 13.74 2.28 25.71
N SER A 240 13.38 1.07 25.29
CA SER A 240 13.08 -0.06 26.18
C SER A 240 14.26 -0.43 27.06
N ALA A 241 15.48 -0.47 26.49
CA ALA A 241 16.71 -0.71 27.26
C ALA A 241 17.01 0.40 28.28
N PHE A 242 16.68 1.66 27.95
CA PHE A 242 16.82 2.77 28.90
C PHE A 242 15.79 2.66 30.04
N TYR A 243 14.51 2.37 29.73
CA TYR A 243 13.48 2.18 30.74
C TYR A 243 13.77 1.00 31.67
N SER A 244 14.28 -0.12 31.15
CA SER A 244 14.69 -1.26 31.99
C SER A 244 15.76 -0.90 33.01
N MET A 245 16.69 -0.01 32.65
CA MET A 245 17.71 0.49 33.60
C MET A 245 17.10 1.30 34.74
N THR A 246 15.93 1.89 34.54
CA THR A 246 15.23 2.70 35.55
C THR A 246 14.17 1.94 36.34
N GLN A 247 13.63 0.84 35.78
CA GLN A 247 12.49 0.09 36.35
C GLN A 247 12.85 -1.35 36.77
N ASP A 248 14.13 -1.75 36.72
CA ASP A 248 14.62 -3.08 37.15
C ASP A 248 13.84 -4.26 36.52
N THR A 249 13.43 -4.08 35.26
CA THR A 249 12.75 -5.08 34.42
C THR A 249 13.66 -5.51 33.27
N GLU A 250 13.58 -6.75 32.79
CA GLU A 250 14.37 -7.15 31.61
C GLU A 250 13.82 -6.49 30.34
N PRO A 251 14.66 -5.82 29.53
CA PRO A 251 14.20 -5.19 28.30
C PRO A 251 13.84 -6.25 27.26
N ASN A 252 12.59 -6.25 26.79
CA ASN A 252 12.18 -7.05 25.63
C ASN A 252 12.30 -6.21 24.33
N PRO A 253 13.21 -6.58 23.40
CA PRO A 253 13.43 -5.84 22.15
C PRO A 253 12.40 -6.17 21.05
N PHE A 254 11.49 -7.12 21.29
CA PHE A 254 10.50 -7.60 20.33
C PHE A 254 9.08 -7.33 20.82
N LEU A 255 8.16 -7.17 19.87
CA LEU A 255 6.73 -7.32 20.13
C LEU A 255 6.45 -8.83 20.12
N LYS A 256 6.45 -9.43 21.31
CA LYS A 256 6.30 -10.87 21.46
C LYS A 256 4.81 -11.21 21.59
N LEU A 257 4.26 -11.91 20.59
CA LEU A 257 2.91 -12.46 20.66
C LEU A 257 2.97 -13.96 20.89
N LYS A 258 2.43 -14.42 22.01
CA LYS A 258 2.36 -15.84 22.36
C LYS A 258 0.94 -16.35 22.16
N VAL A 259 0.68 -17.10 21.09
CA VAL A 259 -0.68 -17.46 20.68
C VAL A 259 -0.88 -18.97 20.59
N ARG A 260 -2.09 -19.44 20.83
CA ARG A 260 -2.49 -20.82 20.55
C ARG A 260 -3.12 -20.89 19.16
N ARG A 261 -2.81 -21.94 18.40
CA ARG A 261 -3.32 -22.13 17.04
C ARG A 261 -4.85 -22.13 16.98
N ASP A 262 -5.49 -22.79 17.94
CA ASP A 262 -6.95 -22.93 18.00
C ASP A 262 -7.68 -21.67 18.50
N HIS A 263 -6.95 -20.66 19.00
CA HIS A 263 -7.50 -19.44 19.61
C HIS A 263 -6.71 -18.20 19.18
N ILE A 264 -6.27 -18.17 17.92
CA ILE A 264 -5.31 -17.17 17.44
C ILE A 264 -5.88 -15.75 17.50
N ILE A 265 -7.16 -15.57 17.18
CA ILE A 265 -7.84 -14.27 17.21
C ILE A 265 -7.98 -13.76 18.64
N ASP A 266 -8.49 -14.60 19.55
CA ASP A 266 -8.71 -14.24 20.96
C ASP A 266 -7.38 -13.91 21.66
N ASP A 267 -6.36 -14.76 21.49
CA ASP A 267 -5.06 -14.57 22.13
C ASP A 267 -4.34 -13.32 21.59
N ALA A 268 -4.43 -13.08 20.28
CA ALA A 268 -3.88 -11.87 19.67
C ALA A 268 -4.62 -10.62 20.14
N LEU A 269 -5.96 -10.64 20.21
CA LEU A 269 -6.75 -9.53 20.73
C LEU A 269 -6.39 -9.18 22.16
N VAL A 270 -6.28 -10.18 23.04
CA VAL A 270 -5.94 -9.95 24.46
C VAL A 270 -4.57 -9.26 24.57
N GLN A 271 -3.56 -9.77 23.86
CA GLN A 271 -2.20 -9.21 23.94
C GLN A 271 -2.10 -7.83 23.30
N VAL A 272 -2.70 -7.64 22.12
CA VAL A 272 -2.71 -6.34 21.46
C VAL A 272 -3.51 -5.32 22.27
N SER A 273 -4.63 -5.72 22.88
CA SER A 273 -5.43 -4.85 23.73
C SER A 273 -4.65 -4.38 24.96
N ALA A 274 -3.76 -5.21 25.51
CA ALA A 274 -2.87 -4.82 26.61
C ALA A 274 -1.94 -3.66 26.19
N CYS A 275 -1.40 -3.67 24.96
CA CYS A 275 -0.63 -2.55 24.40
C CYS A 275 -1.45 -1.26 24.22
N THR A 276 -2.78 -1.34 24.13
CA THR A 276 -3.65 -0.18 23.83
C THR A 276 -4.17 0.55 25.06
N VAL A 277 -4.13 -0.08 26.24
CA VAL A 277 -4.66 0.52 27.46
C VAL A 277 -3.65 1.55 27.96
N CYS A 278 -3.94 2.82 27.69
CA CYS A 278 -3.28 3.94 28.36
C CYS A 278 -3.42 3.78 29.88
N VAL A 279 -2.36 3.32 30.54
CA VAL A 279 -2.21 3.55 31.98
C VAL A 279 -1.88 5.03 32.14
N CYS A 280 -2.90 5.88 32.25
CA CYS A 280 -2.73 7.30 32.57
C CYS A 280 -1.91 7.40 33.88
N PRO A 281 -0.69 7.97 33.86
CA PRO A 281 0.11 8.15 35.06
C PRO A 281 -0.31 9.45 35.74
N THR A 282 -1.59 9.59 36.08
CA THR A 282 -2.03 10.66 36.96
C THR A 282 -2.56 10.02 38.23
N GLY A 283 -1.69 9.99 39.25
CA GLY A 283 -2.15 9.94 40.62
C GLY A 283 -3.23 11.01 40.82
N VAL A 284 -4.18 10.70 41.70
CA VAL A 284 -5.37 11.49 42.07
C VAL A 284 -6.66 11.11 41.32
N GLY A 285 -7.22 9.96 41.72
CA GLY A 285 -8.57 9.89 42.28
C GLY A 285 -9.79 10.06 41.37
N ARG A 286 -10.21 8.97 40.71
CA ARG A 286 -11.58 8.38 40.76
C ARG A 286 -11.66 7.23 39.78
N ALA A 287 -11.97 6.03 40.26
CA ALA A 287 -12.28 4.88 39.42
C ALA A 287 -13.55 5.17 38.58
N PRO A 288 -13.60 4.80 37.29
CA PRO A 288 -14.85 4.79 36.53
C PRO A 288 -15.78 3.70 37.07
N SER A 289 -17.09 3.98 37.05
CA SER A 289 -18.14 3.09 37.58
C SER A 289 -18.26 1.77 36.81
N PRO A 290 -18.48 0.63 37.50
CA PRO A 290 -18.50 -0.70 36.89
C PRO A 290 -19.90 -1.02 36.35
N LEU A 291 -20.22 -0.61 35.11
CA LEU A 291 -21.48 -0.99 34.45
C LEU A 291 -21.38 -1.28 32.95
N ALA A 292 -20.16 -1.44 32.38
CA ALA A 292 -20.00 -1.74 30.95
C ALA A 292 -18.97 -2.86 30.64
N CYS A 293 -18.73 -3.77 31.60
CA CYS A 293 -17.83 -4.91 31.39
C CYS A 293 -18.43 -6.19 31.99
N ASP A 294 -19.65 -6.54 31.54
CA ASP A 294 -20.27 -7.82 31.85
C ASP A 294 -20.22 -8.70 30.59
N ARG A 295 -19.05 -9.31 30.34
CA ARG A 295 -18.87 -10.57 29.58
C ARG A 295 -17.40 -11.01 29.34
N VAL A 296 -16.41 -10.46 30.04
CA VAL A 296 -15.08 -11.07 30.10
C VAL A 296 -15.00 -11.91 31.38
N PRO A 297 -14.73 -13.22 31.33
CA PRO A 297 -14.55 -14.04 32.52
C PRO A 297 -13.44 -13.45 33.42
N VAL A 298 -13.81 -13.10 34.66
CA VAL A 298 -12.98 -12.41 35.66
C VAL A 298 -11.93 -13.34 36.31
N LEU A 299 -11.33 -14.25 35.54
CA LEU A 299 -10.34 -15.21 36.03
C LEU A 299 -9.09 -15.26 35.14
N GLN A 300 -8.56 -14.11 34.74
CA GLN A 300 -7.17 -13.99 34.24
C GLN A 300 -6.63 -12.55 34.30
N LEU A 301 -6.98 -11.80 35.35
CA LEU A 301 -6.52 -10.41 35.58
C LEU A 301 -5.16 -10.33 36.31
N GLU A 302 -4.35 -11.39 36.29
CA GLU A 302 -2.97 -11.39 36.83
C GLU A 302 -1.89 -11.11 35.78
N LEU A 303 -2.26 -10.70 34.55
CA LEU A 303 -1.32 -10.14 33.57
C LEU A 303 -1.70 -8.71 33.23
N ILE A 304 -1.47 -7.79 34.18
CA ILE A 304 -1.23 -6.40 33.80
C ILE A 304 0.19 -6.38 33.23
N SER A 305 0.31 -6.79 31.97
CA SER A 305 1.50 -6.43 31.20
C SER A 305 1.49 -4.92 31.04
N THR A 306 2.52 -4.26 31.55
CA THR A 306 2.84 -2.84 31.31
C THR A 306 3.35 -2.66 29.88
N GLU A 307 2.54 -3.03 28.90
CA GLU A 307 2.86 -2.83 27.48
C GLU A 307 2.37 -1.44 27.04
N LYS A 308 3.25 -0.71 26.36
CA LYS A 308 2.96 0.65 25.88
C LYS A 308 2.47 0.57 24.43
N PRO A 309 1.66 1.54 23.95
CA PRO A 309 1.27 1.61 22.53
C PRO A 309 2.45 1.60 21.56
N SER A 310 3.59 2.15 21.98
CA SER A 310 4.86 2.15 21.26
C SER A 310 5.45 0.75 21.01
N ASP A 311 5.08 -0.25 21.80
CA ASP A 311 5.58 -1.63 21.64
C ASP A 311 5.13 -2.24 20.31
N LEU A 312 4.04 -1.75 19.72
CA LEU A 312 3.58 -2.13 18.38
C LEU A 312 4.60 -1.82 17.27
N LYS A 313 5.57 -0.94 17.56
CA LYS A 313 6.67 -0.57 16.65
C LYS A 313 7.94 -1.38 16.89
N LYS A 314 7.92 -2.38 17.78
CA LYS A 314 9.02 -3.34 17.91
C LYS A 314 8.95 -4.36 16.78
N GLN A 315 10.06 -5.04 16.53
CA GLN A 315 10.08 -6.17 15.59
C GLN A 315 9.15 -7.27 16.10
N LEU A 316 8.26 -7.76 15.24
CA LEU A 316 7.31 -8.83 15.59
C LEU A 316 8.05 -10.14 15.85
N PHE A 317 7.62 -10.84 16.89
CA PHE A 317 8.12 -12.17 17.23
C PHE A 317 6.95 -13.05 17.68
N ILE A 318 6.65 -14.10 16.92
CA ILE A 318 5.56 -15.03 17.22
C ILE A 318 6.08 -16.27 17.95
N GLU A 319 5.39 -16.67 19.02
CA GLU A 319 5.59 -17.94 19.71
C GLU A 319 4.26 -18.71 19.76
N PHE A 320 4.17 -19.86 19.10
CA PHE A 320 3.04 -20.76 19.28
C PHE A 320 3.19 -21.55 20.57
N GLU A 321 2.14 -21.56 21.40
CA GLU A 321 2.20 -22.23 22.70
C GLU A 321 2.45 -23.74 22.54
N GLY A 322 3.49 -24.25 23.20
CA GLY A 322 3.86 -25.66 23.16
C GLY A 322 4.81 -26.04 22.02
N GLU A 323 5.19 -25.09 21.16
CA GLU A 323 6.08 -25.32 20.01
C GLU A 323 7.49 -24.77 20.28
N GLN A 324 8.51 -25.53 19.89
CA GLN A 324 9.89 -25.04 19.87
C GLN A 324 10.18 -24.49 18.47
N GLY A 325 10.32 -23.17 18.37
CA GLY A 325 10.66 -22.49 17.12
C GLY A 325 11.30 -21.13 17.42
N PHE A 326 12.25 -20.72 16.59
CA PHE A 326 12.82 -19.38 16.60
C PHE A 326 12.24 -18.61 15.42
N ASP A 327 11.58 -17.47 15.68
CA ASP A 327 10.96 -16.68 14.62
C ASP A 327 12.01 -15.88 13.85
N GLU A 328 12.44 -16.41 12.70
CA GLU A 328 13.21 -15.68 11.69
C GLU A 328 12.31 -15.00 10.64
N GLY A 329 11.01 -14.88 10.91
CA GLY A 329 9.99 -14.28 10.05
C GLY A 329 8.96 -15.29 9.51
N GLY A 330 9.25 -16.59 9.57
CA GLY A 330 8.33 -17.62 9.09
C GLY A 330 7.14 -17.85 10.01
N LEU A 331 7.33 -17.78 11.34
CA LEU A 331 6.20 -17.90 12.29
C LEU A 331 5.32 -16.65 12.23
N SER A 332 5.93 -15.48 12.05
CA SER A 332 5.21 -14.24 11.74
C SER A 332 4.36 -14.35 10.47
N LYS A 333 4.89 -14.92 9.38
CA LYS A 333 4.13 -15.13 8.13
C LYS A 333 2.98 -16.12 8.32
N GLU A 334 3.22 -17.21 9.05
CA GLU A 334 2.19 -18.20 9.38
C GLU A 334 1.06 -17.59 10.21
N PHE A 335 1.41 -16.81 11.24
CA PHE A 335 0.45 -16.08 12.05
C PHE A 335 -0.47 -15.20 11.19
N PHE A 336 0.10 -14.41 10.27
CA PHE A 336 -0.71 -13.58 9.37
C PHE A 336 -1.64 -14.41 8.48
N GLN A 337 -1.19 -15.56 7.98
CA GLN A 337 -2.02 -16.44 7.15
C GLN A 337 -3.20 -17.00 7.95
N LEU A 338 -2.96 -17.52 9.16
CA LEU A 338 -4.00 -18.08 10.02
C LEU A 338 -5.05 -17.03 10.43
N VAL A 339 -4.59 -15.82 10.81
CA VAL A 339 -5.52 -14.73 11.17
C VAL A 339 -6.37 -14.31 9.98
N LEU A 340 -5.81 -14.24 8.77
CA LEU A 340 -6.59 -13.92 7.56
C LEU A 340 -7.58 -15.03 7.20
N GLU A 341 -7.16 -16.30 7.26
CA GLU A 341 -8.03 -17.44 6.96
C GLU A 341 -9.24 -17.47 7.90
N GLU A 342 -9.03 -17.19 9.18
CA GLU A 342 -10.13 -17.14 10.15
C GLU A 342 -11.02 -15.91 9.94
N ILE A 343 -10.47 -14.69 9.85
CA ILE A 343 -11.27 -13.44 9.75
C ILE A 343 -12.10 -13.36 8.46
N PHE A 344 -11.56 -13.86 7.35
CA PHE A 344 -12.26 -13.86 6.06
C PHE A 344 -13.11 -15.10 5.84
N ASN A 345 -13.21 -15.99 6.84
CA ASN A 345 -14.13 -17.11 6.79
C ASN A 345 -15.59 -16.60 6.77
N PRO A 346 -16.41 -17.00 5.78
CA PRO A 346 -17.83 -16.65 5.73
C PRO A 346 -18.62 -16.99 7.00
N ASP A 347 -18.18 -18.01 7.76
CA ASP A 347 -18.83 -18.44 9.01
C ASP A 347 -18.75 -17.38 10.11
N ILE A 348 -17.69 -16.57 10.14
CA ILE A 348 -17.55 -15.44 11.08
C ILE A 348 -18.47 -14.28 10.66
N GLY A 349 -18.67 -14.10 9.35
CA GLY A 349 -19.60 -13.10 8.83
C GLY A 349 -19.12 -11.65 8.97
N MET A 350 -17.83 -11.39 9.21
CA MET A 350 -17.27 -10.03 9.23
C MET A 350 -17.19 -9.38 7.85
N PHE A 351 -16.91 -10.19 6.83
CA PHE A 351 -16.79 -9.77 5.43
C PHE A 351 -17.67 -10.64 4.54
N THR A 352 -18.13 -10.05 3.45
CA THR A 352 -18.83 -10.73 2.35
C THR A 352 -17.87 -10.90 1.19
N TYR A 353 -17.97 -12.02 0.48
CA TYR A 353 -17.16 -12.31 -0.71
C TYR A 353 -18.05 -12.30 -1.95
N ASP A 354 -17.62 -11.55 -2.97
CA ASP A 354 -18.30 -11.51 -4.25
C ASP A 354 -17.54 -12.38 -5.27
N ASP A 355 -18.18 -13.45 -5.76
CA ASP A 355 -17.55 -14.44 -6.64
C ASP A 355 -17.14 -13.86 -8.01
N ASP A 356 -17.87 -12.85 -8.50
CA ASP A 356 -17.64 -12.23 -9.80
C ASP A 356 -16.37 -11.36 -9.79
N THR A 357 -16.22 -10.54 -8.75
CA THR A 357 -15.10 -9.60 -8.58
C THR A 357 -13.94 -10.19 -7.80
N ARG A 358 -14.17 -11.27 -7.03
CA ARG A 358 -13.22 -11.93 -6.13
C ARG A 358 -12.64 -11.01 -5.07
N VAL A 359 -13.44 -10.07 -4.58
CA VAL A 359 -13.05 -9.14 -3.51
C VAL A 359 -13.92 -9.36 -2.28
N PHE A 360 -13.35 -9.00 -1.14
CA PHE A 360 -14.07 -8.93 0.12
C PHE A 360 -14.62 -7.53 0.36
N TRP A 361 -15.79 -7.44 0.96
CA TRP A 361 -16.41 -6.19 1.40
C TRP A 361 -16.93 -6.32 2.84
N PHE A 362 -16.93 -5.21 3.60
CA PHE A 362 -17.40 -5.18 4.98
C PHE A 362 -18.87 -5.59 5.06
N ASN A 363 -19.20 -6.52 5.95
CA ASN A 363 -20.59 -6.88 6.20
C ASN A 363 -21.24 -5.83 7.11
N SER A 364 -22.18 -5.06 6.57
CA SER A 364 -22.96 -4.06 7.33
C SER A 364 -23.82 -4.67 8.44
N SER A 365 -24.15 -5.97 8.33
CA SER A 365 -24.96 -6.71 9.29
C SER A 365 -24.12 -7.62 10.20
N SER A 366 -22.80 -7.43 10.26
CA SER A 366 -21.91 -8.22 11.12
C SER A 366 -22.36 -8.13 12.59
N LEU A 367 -22.43 -9.29 13.25
CA LEU A 367 -22.72 -9.42 14.69
C LEU A 367 -21.43 -9.41 15.54
N GLU A 368 -20.28 -9.45 14.88
CA GLU A 368 -18.97 -9.43 15.53
C GLU A 368 -18.64 -8.04 16.09
N ASN A 369 -17.74 -8.01 17.06
CA ASN A 369 -17.39 -6.79 17.78
C ASN A 369 -16.37 -5.93 17.00
N GLU A 370 -16.28 -4.64 17.35
CA GLU A 370 -15.29 -3.70 16.81
C GLU A 370 -13.84 -4.15 17.07
N ALA A 371 -13.63 -4.98 18.08
CA ALA A 371 -12.31 -5.51 18.43
C ALA A 371 -11.69 -6.32 17.27
N GLN A 372 -12.44 -7.23 16.66
CA GLN A 372 -11.96 -8.04 15.54
C GLN A 372 -11.60 -7.18 14.33
N TYR A 373 -12.40 -6.15 14.01
CA TYR A 373 -12.06 -5.19 12.96
C TYR A 373 -10.79 -4.40 13.30
N THR A 374 -10.60 -4.03 14.56
CA THR A 374 -9.36 -3.40 15.03
C THR A 374 -8.16 -4.34 14.85
N LEU A 375 -8.30 -5.64 15.15
CA LEU A 375 -7.25 -6.63 14.95
C LEU A 375 -6.82 -6.73 13.50
N ILE A 376 -7.76 -6.88 12.55
CA ILE A 376 -7.38 -6.99 11.13
C ILE A 376 -6.73 -5.70 10.62
N GLY A 377 -7.20 -4.53 11.06
CA GLY A 377 -6.53 -3.26 10.77
C GLY A 377 -5.08 -3.24 11.25
N LEU A 378 -4.85 -3.67 12.49
CA LEU A 378 -3.52 -3.76 13.10
C LEU A 378 -2.62 -4.78 12.41
N VAL A 379 -3.17 -5.94 12.01
CA VAL A 379 -2.46 -6.95 11.21
C VAL A 379 -1.97 -6.39 9.89
N LEU A 380 -2.79 -5.59 9.18
CA LEU A 380 -2.35 -4.90 7.97
C LEU A 380 -1.19 -3.94 8.24
N GLY A 381 -1.27 -3.17 9.34
CA GLY A 381 -0.19 -2.28 9.76
C GLY A 381 1.11 -3.04 10.08
N LEU A 382 1.03 -4.11 10.87
CA LEU A 382 2.16 -4.97 11.22
C LEU A 382 2.77 -5.65 9.99
N ALA A 383 1.95 -6.06 9.03
CA ALA A 383 2.42 -6.68 7.79
C ALA A 383 3.30 -5.70 6.99
N ILE A 384 2.86 -4.45 6.83
CA ILE A 384 3.67 -3.38 6.20
C ILE A 384 4.96 -3.15 7.00
N TYR A 385 4.86 -3.07 8.33
CA TYR A 385 5.98 -2.78 9.21
C TYR A 385 7.08 -3.85 9.14
N ASN A 386 6.68 -5.12 9.02
CA ASN A 386 7.56 -6.29 8.92
C ASN A 386 7.86 -6.70 7.46
N ASN A 387 7.44 -5.91 6.47
CA ASN A 387 7.63 -6.17 5.04
C ASN A 387 7.12 -7.57 4.61
N CYS A 388 5.96 -7.97 5.13
CA CYS A 388 5.26 -9.20 4.80
C CYS A 388 4.04 -8.91 3.92
N ILE A 389 3.94 -9.58 2.78
CA ILE A 389 2.77 -9.49 1.91
C ILE A 389 1.65 -10.39 2.43
N LEU A 390 0.41 -9.95 2.26
CA LEU A 390 -0.82 -10.61 2.66
C LEU A 390 -1.61 -11.06 1.43
N ASP A 391 -2.19 -12.26 1.46
CA ASP A 391 -3.07 -12.74 0.38
C ASP A 391 -4.50 -12.20 0.55
N LEU A 392 -4.63 -10.88 0.45
CA LEU A 392 -5.86 -10.15 0.70
C LEU A 392 -6.38 -9.47 -0.57
N HIS A 393 -7.69 -9.49 -0.76
CA HIS A 393 -8.33 -8.94 -1.96
C HIS A 393 -9.45 -7.98 -1.56
N PHE A 394 -9.13 -6.69 -1.48
CA PHE A 394 -10.11 -5.62 -1.28
C PHE A 394 -10.31 -4.78 -2.55
N PRO A 395 -11.50 -4.17 -2.74
CA PRO A 395 -11.68 -3.17 -3.78
C PRO A 395 -10.87 -1.91 -3.46
N MET A 396 -10.49 -1.15 -4.49
CA MET A 396 -9.59 0.02 -4.36
C MET A 396 -10.08 1.05 -3.33
N ILE A 397 -11.39 1.13 -3.15
CA ILE A 397 -12.01 2.03 -2.18
C ILE A 397 -11.56 1.80 -0.73
N VAL A 398 -11.23 0.56 -0.34
CA VAL A 398 -10.77 0.30 1.04
C VAL A 398 -9.45 1.03 1.29
N TYR A 399 -8.52 0.98 0.33
CA TYR A 399 -7.23 1.68 0.42
C TYR A 399 -7.39 3.20 0.34
N LYS A 400 -8.31 3.71 -0.49
CA LYS A 400 -8.67 5.15 -0.51
C LYS A 400 -9.19 5.61 0.85
N LYS A 401 -10.09 4.85 1.48
CA LYS A 401 -10.63 5.17 2.81
C LYS A 401 -9.57 5.11 3.92
N LEU A 402 -8.63 4.16 3.86
CA LEU A 402 -7.47 4.14 4.78
C LEU A 402 -6.62 5.42 4.67
N MET A 403 -6.55 6.01 3.48
CA MET A 403 -5.86 7.26 3.19
C MET A 403 -6.71 8.53 3.42
N GLY A 404 -7.91 8.40 3.98
CA GLY A 404 -8.77 9.53 4.34
C GLY A 404 -9.67 10.05 3.21
N LYS A 405 -9.97 9.24 2.20
CA LYS A 405 -10.95 9.54 1.15
C LYS A 405 -12.25 8.78 1.35
N LYS A 406 -13.40 9.44 1.22
CA LYS A 406 -14.71 8.78 1.19
C LYS A 406 -14.95 8.10 -0.15
N GLY A 407 -15.83 7.09 -0.14
CA GLY A 407 -16.23 6.39 -1.35
C GLY A 407 -17.20 7.19 -2.20
N THR A 408 -16.99 7.11 -3.51
CA THR A 408 -17.74 7.85 -4.53
C THR A 408 -18.38 6.91 -5.55
N PHE A 409 -19.16 7.48 -6.47
CA PHE A 409 -19.90 6.67 -7.45
C PHE A 409 -18.97 5.88 -8.38
N SER A 410 -17.78 6.41 -8.67
CA SER A 410 -16.78 5.73 -9.51
C SER A 410 -16.23 4.47 -8.83
N ASP A 411 -16.25 4.41 -7.50
CA ASP A 411 -15.73 3.30 -6.72
C ASP A 411 -16.72 2.13 -6.59
N LEU A 412 -18.01 2.36 -6.88
CA LEU A 412 -19.03 1.31 -6.84
C LEU A 412 -18.80 0.23 -7.90
N SER A 413 -18.13 0.52 -9.02
CA SER A 413 -17.91 -0.48 -10.06
C SER A 413 -17.07 -1.66 -9.57
N ASP A 414 -16.17 -1.40 -8.64
CA ASP A 414 -15.18 -2.36 -8.17
C ASP A 414 -15.67 -3.16 -6.96
N SER A 415 -16.55 -2.56 -6.15
CA SER A 415 -17.13 -3.19 -4.96
C SER A 415 -18.51 -3.80 -5.21
N HIS A 416 -19.37 -3.15 -6.00
CA HIS A 416 -20.76 -3.54 -6.24
C HIS A 416 -21.11 -3.37 -7.74
N PRO A 417 -20.55 -4.18 -8.64
CA PRO A 417 -20.65 -3.97 -10.09
C PRO A 417 -22.10 -4.01 -10.64
N VAL A 418 -22.97 -4.81 -10.03
CA VAL A 418 -24.39 -4.88 -10.40
C VAL A 418 -25.12 -3.58 -10.02
N LEU A 419 -24.87 -3.09 -8.81
CA LEU A 419 -25.46 -1.84 -8.33
C LEU A 419 -24.96 -0.64 -9.16
N SER A 420 -23.65 -0.57 -9.42
CA SER A 420 -23.05 0.46 -10.26
C SER A 420 -23.71 0.53 -11.65
N ARG A 421 -23.90 -0.61 -12.32
CA ARG A 421 -24.59 -0.68 -13.62
C ARG A 421 -26.04 -0.21 -13.54
N SER A 422 -26.75 -0.57 -12.47
CA SER A 422 -28.15 -0.20 -12.26
C SER A 422 -28.30 1.31 -12.05
N LEU A 423 -27.48 1.91 -11.18
CA LEU A 423 -27.45 3.35 -10.93
C LEU A 423 -26.98 4.14 -12.16
N LYS A 424 -26.01 3.62 -12.91
CA LYS A 424 -25.61 4.22 -14.20
C LYS A 424 -26.76 4.22 -15.20
N SER A 425 -27.49 3.11 -15.28
CA SER A 425 -28.68 3.01 -16.15
C SER A 425 -29.77 4.02 -15.75
N LEU A 426 -29.96 4.26 -14.45
CA LEU A 426 -30.86 5.30 -13.93
C LEU A 426 -30.43 6.72 -14.36
N LEU A 427 -29.13 7.02 -14.29
CA LEU A 427 -28.56 8.31 -14.73
C LEU A 427 -28.65 8.52 -16.25
N GLU A 428 -28.56 7.46 -17.03
CA GLU A 428 -28.58 7.53 -18.50
C GLU A 428 -29.99 7.35 -19.09
N TYR A 429 -30.98 7.00 -18.25
CA TYR A 429 -32.33 6.72 -18.71
C TYR A 429 -32.96 7.95 -19.40
N PRO A 430 -33.44 7.81 -20.65
CA PRO A 430 -34.00 8.92 -21.42
C PRO A 430 -35.50 9.14 -21.18
N GLY A 431 -36.20 8.16 -20.60
CA GLY A 431 -37.65 8.18 -20.36
C GLY A 431 -38.07 8.92 -19.09
N ASN A 432 -39.30 8.67 -18.65
CA ASN A 432 -39.82 9.25 -17.41
C ASN A 432 -39.46 8.35 -16.22
N VAL A 433 -38.43 8.73 -15.46
CA VAL A 433 -37.93 7.93 -14.32
C VAL A 433 -39.03 7.61 -13.31
N GLU A 434 -39.89 8.58 -13.00
CA GLU A 434 -40.93 8.43 -11.97
C GLU A 434 -41.99 7.40 -12.39
N GLU A 435 -42.51 7.54 -13.62
CA GLU A 435 -43.55 6.65 -14.13
C GLU A 435 -43.00 5.26 -14.51
N ASP A 436 -41.81 5.20 -15.12
CA ASP A 436 -41.26 3.97 -15.68
C ASP A 436 -40.59 3.08 -14.63
N MET A 437 -39.99 3.69 -13.59
CA MET A 437 -39.23 2.95 -12.57
C MET A 437 -39.89 2.96 -11.18
N SER A 438 -40.76 3.94 -10.88
CA SER A 438 -41.50 4.03 -9.60
C SER A 438 -40.61 3.84 -8.36
N LEU A 439 -39.41 4.43 -8.37
CA LEU A 439 -38.47 4.41 -7.25
C LEU A 439 -38.76 5.55 -6.28
N SER A 440 -38.43 5.36 -5.00
CA SER A 440 -38.42 6.41 -3.97
C SER A 440 -37.03 6.54 -3.34
N PHE A 441 -36.83 7.51 -2.45
CA PHE A 441 -35.59 7.66 -1.69
C PHE A 441 -35.47 6.67 -0.52
N GLN A 442 -36.30 5.62 -0.49
CA GLN A 442 -36.16 4.49 0.41
C GLN A 442 -35.57 3.31 -0.35
N ILE A 443 -34.49 2.74 0.19
CA ILE A 443 -33.85 1.53 -0.34
C ILE A 443 -34.12 0.35 0.57
N SER A 444 -34.02 -0.86 0.02
CA SER A 444 -34.13 -2.10 0.79
C SER A 444 -32.89 -2.96 0.59
N HIS A 445 -32.37 -3.54 1.67
CA HIS A 445 -31.38 -4.60 1.64
C HIS A 445 -31.89 -5.82 2.41
N THR A 446 -31.40 -7.00 2.08
CA THR A 446 -31.73 -8.23 2.82
C THR A 446 -30.78 -8.42 3.99
N ASP A 447 -31.34 -8.68 5.18
CA ASP A 447 -30.55 -9.12 6.33
C ASP A 447 -30.07 -10.58 6.17
N MET A 448 -29.28 -11.06 7.15
CA MET A 448 -28.74 -12.43 7.18
C MET A 448 -29.83 -13.52 7.25
N PHE A 449 -31.06 -13.16 7.59
CA PHE A 449 -32.22 -14.05 7.64
C PHE A 449 -33.12 -13.93 6.40
N GLY A 450 -32.71 -13.14 5.40
CA GLY A 450 -33.45 -12.89 4.16
C GLY A 450 -34.62 -11.91 4.33
N SER A 451 -34.74 -11.24 5.47
CA SER A 451 -35.78 -10.24 5.71
C SER A 451 -35.39 -8.90 5.08
N PRO A 452 -36.32 -8.19 4.42
CA PRO A 452 -36.04 -6.87 3.88
C PRO A 452 -35.94 -5.83 5.00
N VAL A 453 -34.82 -5.14 5.04
CA VAL A 453 -34.56 -3.97 5.89
C VAL A 453 -34.65 -2.73 5.02
N PHE A 454 -35.52 -1.79 5.39
CA PHE A 454 -35.73 -0.53 4.69
C PHE A 454 -34.86 0.56 5.31
N TYR A 455 -34.26 1.39 4.46
CA TYR A 455 -33.45 2.54 4.86
C TYR A 455 -33.84 3.77 4.03
N ASP A 456 -34.20 4.84 4.72
CA ASP A 456 -34.49 6.13 4.11
C ASP A 456 -33.19 6.90 3.85
N LEU A 457 -32.85 7.12 2.59
CA LEU A 457 -31.66 7.87 2.18
C LEU A 457 -31.70 9.34 2.61
N LYS A 458 -32.91 9.88 2.76
CA LYS A 458 -33.20 11.22 3.31
C LYS A 458 -34.53 11.19 4.05
N GLU A 459 -34.79 12.23 4.83
CA GLU A 459 -36.02 12.35 5.64
C GLU A 459 -37.28 12.12 4.79
N ASN A 460 -38.15 11.21 5.25
CA ASN A 460 -39.37 10.77 4.55
C ASN A 460 -39.11 10.20 3.15
N GLY A 461 -38.02 9.44 2.99
CA GLY A 461 -37.54 8.93 1.71
C GLY A 461 -38.58 8.13 0.93
N GLU A 462 -39.41 7.35 1.63
CA GLU A 462 -40.52 6.59 1.04
C GLU A 462 -41.49 7.47 0.24
N GLN A 463 -41.76 8.68 0.71
CA GLN A 463 -42.76 9.60 0.13
C GLN A 463 -42.18 10.49 -0.98
N ILE A 464 -40.87 10.39 -1.25
CA ILE A 464 -40.19 11.23 -2.22
C ILE A 464 -39.85 10.38 -3.45
N PRO A 465 -40.57 10.53 -4.57
CA PRO A 465 -40.28 9.78 -5.78
C PRO A 465 -38.95 10.23 -6.42
N VAL A 466 -38.26 9.28 -7.06
CA VAL A 466 -37.09 9.56 -7.87
C VAL A 466 -37.54 10.03 -9.25
N THR A 467 -37.11 11.23 -9.62
CA THR A 467 -37.43 11.92 -10.87
C THR A 467 -36.14 12.20 -11.65
N ARG A 468 -36.28 12.71 -12.88
CA ARG A 468 -35.12 13.11 -13.70
C ARG A 468 -34.26 14.19 -13.03
N ASP A 469 -34.88 15.08 -12.24
CA ASP A 469 -34.19 16.22 -11.63
C ASP A 469 -33.42 15.83 -10.36
N ASN A 470 -33.94 14.85 -9.60
CA ASN A 470 -33.33 14.44 -8.32
C ASN A 470 -32.56 13.10 -8.40
N ARG A 471 -32.54 12.41 -9.55
CA ARG A 471 -31.82 11.13 -9.70
C ARG A 471 -30.33 11.19 -9.36
N GLN A 472 -29.68 12.33 -9.60
CA GLN A 472 -28.26 12.49 -9.23
C GLN A 472 -28.08 12.53 -7.71
N GLU A 473 -28.99 13.21 -7.00
CA GLU A 473 -29.03 13.23 -5.53
C GLU A 473 -29.28 11.82 -4.99
N PHE A 474 -30.25 11.09 -5.56
CA PHE A 474 -30.54 9.70 -5.20
C PHE A 474 -29.29 8.80 -5.35
N VAL A 475 -28.60 8.87 -6.50
CA VAL A 475 -27.38 8.09 -6.74
C VAL A 475 -26.27 8.45 -5.77
N ASN A 476 -26.06 9.75 -5.50
CA ASN A 476 -25.05 10.20 -4.55
C ASN A 476 -25.34 9.70 -3.12
N LEU A 477 -26.59 9.81 -2.65
CA LEU A 477 -26.97 9.35 -1.31
C LEU A 477 -26.92 7.82 -1.19
N TYR A 478 -27.34 7.09 -2.23
CA TYR A 478 -27.27 5.63 -2.22
C TYR A 478 -25.80 5.17 -2.21
N THR A 479 -24.95 5.81 -3.01
CA THR A 479 -23.51 5.54 -3.03
C THR A 479 -22.87 5.80 -1.67
N ASP A 480 -23.15 6.97 -1.07
CA ASP A 480 -22.62 7.34 0.24
C ASP A 480 -23.10 6.37 1.34
N TYR A 481 -24.36 5.93 1.27
CA TYR A 481 -24.86 4.90 2.16
C TYR A 481 -24.08 3.58 2.01
N MET A 482 -23.93 3.08 0.79
CA MET A 482 -23.30 1.78 0.54
C MET A 482 -21.80 1.76 0.87
N LEU A 483 -21.06 2.81 0.53
CA LEU A 483 -19.59 2.83 0.68
C LEU A 483 -19.10 3.44 2.00
N ASN A 484 -19.91 4.30 2.63
CA ASN A 484 -19.50 5.03 3.83
C ASN A 484 -20.39 4.70 5.03
N LYS A 485 -21.68 5.05 5.01
CA LYS A 485 -22.55 5.00 6.22
C LYS A 485 -22.84 3.58 6.69
N SER A 486 -23.13 2.66 5.77
CA SER A 486 -23.55 1.29 6.11
C SER A 486 -22.45 0.46 6.78
N VAL A 487 -21.19 0.84 6.57
CA VAL A 487 -20.00 0.14 7.10
C VAL A 487 -19.18 1.03 8.04
N GLU A 488 -19.73 2.17 8.47
CA GLU A 488 -18.97 3.21 9.17
C GLU A 488 -18.34 2.69 10.47
N THR A 489 -19.11 1.97 11.28
CA THR A 489 -18.65 1.42 12.57
C THR A 489 -17.51 0.43 12.38
N GLN A 490 -17.71 -0.55 11.49
CA GLN A 490 -16.74 -1.60 11.17
C GLN A 490 -15.46 -1.01 10.56
N PHE A 491 -15.63 -0.10 9.60
CA PHE A 491 -14.52 0.55 8.92
C PHE A 491 -13.73 1.48 9.85
N ARG A 492 -14.40 2.21 10.77
CA ARG A 492 -13.72 3.06 11.76
C ARG A 492 -12.83 2.24 12.69
N ALA A 493 -13.33 1.10 13.19
CA ALA A 493 -12.53 0.18 14.00
C ALA A 493 -11.34 -0.40 13.21
N PHE A 494 -11.56 -0.80 11.96
CA PHE A 494 -10.51 -1.24 11.04
C PHE A 494 -9.43 -0.17 10.80
N LYS A 495 -9.85 1.05 10.46
CA LYS A 495 -8.95 2.20 10.25
C LYS A 495 -8.17 2.53 11.52
N LYS A 496 -8.81 2.47 12.70
CA LYS A 496 -8.17 2.67 14.00
C LYS A 496 -7.03 1.67 14.20
N GLY A 497 -7.28 0.38 14.01
CA GLY A 497 -6.25 -0.67 14.13
C GLY A 497 -5.07 -0.44 13.20
N PHE A 498 -5.34 -0.05 11.95
CA PHE A 498 -4.31 0.27 10.98
C PHE A 498 -3.44 1.46 11.42
N LEU A 499 -4.08 2.56 11.84
CA LEU A 499 -3.39 3.77 12.27
C LEU A 499 -2.54 3.56 13.51
N MET A 500 -2.91 2.66 14.43
CA MET A 500 -2.10 2.39 15.63
C MET A 500 -0.66 1.97 15.32
N VAL A 501 -0.41 1.37 14.15
CA VAL A 501 0.95 1.02 13.70
C VAL A 501 1.52 2.08 12.75
N THR A 502 0.68 2.70 11.91
CA THR A 502 1.14 3.55 10.80
C THR A 502 1.04 5.06 11.05
N GLN A 503 0.55 5.53 12.20
CA GLN A 503 0.24 6.96 12.44
C GLN A 503 1.43 7.89 12.23
N GLU A 504 2.61 7.53 12.74
CA GLU A 504 3.84 8.32 12.61
C GLU A 504 4.63 8.02 11.33
N SER A 505 4.17 7.05 10.53
CA SER A 505 4.84 6.62 9.32
C SER A 505 4.65 7.64 8.19
N PRO A 506 5.65 7.84 7.30
CA PRO A 506 5.50 8.66 6.11
C PRO A 506 4.57 8.05 5.05
N LEU A 507 3.89 6.93 5.35
CA LEU A 507 3.03 6.17 4.44
C LEU A 507 1.99 7.05 3.72
N LYS A 508 1.29 7.92 4.44
CA LYS A 508 0.26 8.82 3.87
C LYS A 508 0.83 9.80 2.83
N HIS A 509 2.13 10.11 2.90
CA HIS A 509 2.79 11.08 2.03
C HIS A 509 3.52 10.45 0.84
N LEU A 510 4.06 9.24 1.03
CA LEU A 510 4.88 8.58 0.02
C LEU A 510 4.07 7.80 -1.02
N PHE A 511 2.94 7.23 -0.60
CA PHE A 511 2.21 6.24 -1.40
C PHE A 511 0.84 6.76 -1.86
N ARG A 512 0.39 6.30 -3.03
CA ARG A 512 -1.00 6.38 -3.49
C ARG A 512 -1.81 5.14 -3.06
N PRO A 513 -3.16 5.15 -3.16
CA PRO A 513 -3.99 3.99 -2.83
C PRO A 513 -3.59 2.70 -3.58
N GLU A 514 -3.25 2.82 -4.86
CA GLU A 514 -2.81 1.69 -5.69
C GLU A 514 -1.45 1.15 -5.23
N GLU A 515 -0.56 2.04 -4.78
CA GLU A 515 0.75 1.66 -4.26
C GLU A 515 0.65 1.06 -2.86
N LEU A 516 -0.32 1.51 -2.05
CA LEU A 516 -0.64 0.92 -0.76
C LEU A 516 -1.17 -0.52 -0.91
N GLU A 517 -2.03 -0.77 -1.91
CA GLU A 517 -2.43 -2.14 -2.26
C GLU A 517 -1.20 -2.99 -2.60
N LEU A 518 -0.26 -2.46 -3.39
CA LEU A 518 0.97 -3.19 -3.75
C LEU A 518 1.86 -3.49 -2.54
N LEU A 519 1.95 -2.58 -1.56
CA LEU A 519 2.69 -2.82 -0.32
C LEU A 519 2.07 -3.96 0.49
N ILE A 520 0.74 -3.97 0.62
CA ILE A 520 0.02 -4.96 1.45
C ILE A 520 -0.05 -6.31 0.73
N CYS A 521 -0.41 -6.31 -0.54
CA CYS A 521 -0.76 -7.54 -1.26
C CYS A 521 0.35 -8.05 -2.19
N GLY A 522 1.34 -7.23 -2.54
CA GLY A 522 2.31 -7.53 -3.58
C GLY A 522 1.79 -7.34 -5.01
N SER A 523 2.66 -7.49 -5.99
CA SER A 523 2.37 -7.14 -7.40
C SER A 523 1.38 -8.08 -8.08
N LYS A 524 0.38 -7.48 -8.77
CA LYS A 524 -0.62 -8.20 -9.58
C LYS A 524 0.02 -8.70 -10.86
N VAL A 525 -0.26 -9.95 -11.24
CA VAL A 525 0.16 -10.53 -12.53
C VAL A 525 -1.07 -10.74 -13.41
N ARG A 526 -1.04 -10.30 -14.68
CA ARG A 526 -2.17 -10.39 -15.62
C ARG A 526 -2.70 -11.81 -15.78
N ILE A 527 -4.01 -12.02 -15.61
CA ILE A 527 -4.72 -13.12 -16.26
C ILE A 527 -5.06 -12.63 -17.67
N THR A 528 -4.37 -13.13 -18.69
CA THR A 528 -4.97 -13.13 -20.03
C THR A 528 -5.95 -14.30 -20.05
N PRO A 529 -7.27 -14.09 -20.19
CA PRO A 529 -8.17 -15.21 -20.39
C PRO A 529 -7.78 -15.88 -21.71
N SER A 530 -7.43 -17.16 -21.65
CA SER A 530 -7.16 -18.03 -22.81
C SER A 530 -8.42 -18.38 -23.61
N CYS A 531 -9.54 -17.72 -23.35
CA CYS A 531 -10.78 -17.91 -24.08
C CYS A 531 -10.94 -16.82 -25.14
N PRO A 532 -11.12 -17.15 -26.43
CA PRO A 532 -11.52 -16.18 -27.42
C PRO A 532 -12.92 -15.65 -27.05
N SER A 533 -13.00 -14.38 -26.67
CA SER A 533 -14.29 -13.70 -26.52
C SER A 533 -15.04 -13.69 -27.86
N PRO A 534 -16.38 -13.83 -27.85
CA PRO A 534 -17.20 -13.78 -29.06
C PRO A 534 -17.02 -12.42 -29.78
N PRO A 535 -17.13 -12.38 -31.12
CA PRO A 535 -16.61 -11.30 -31.97
C PRO A 535 -17.44 -9.99 -31.97
N PHE A 536 -18.16 -9.67 -30.89
CA PHE A 536 -19.13 -8.56 -30.89
C PHE A 536 -18.88 -7.43 -29.88
N PHE A 537 -17.80 -7.45 -29.10
CA PHE A 537 -17.42 -6.31 -28.27
C PHE A 537 -16.22 -5.59 -28.90
N SER A 538 -16.45 -4.39 -29.41
CA SER A 538 -15.38 -3.48 -29.83
C SER A 538 -14.53 -3.08 -28.62
N ASP A 539 -13.22 -3.33 -28.71
CA ASP A 539 -12.19 -3.11 -27.68
C ASP A 539 -11.96 -1.64 -27.25
N SER A 540 -12.86 -0.71 -27.57
CA SER A 540 -12.65 0.73 -27.36
C SER A 540 -13.17 1.30 -26.03
N GLN A 541 -13.70 0.47 -25.11
CA GLN A 541 -14.28 0.96 -23.84
C GLN A 541 -13.95 0.15 -22.57
N ARG A 542 -12.93 -0.70 -22.57
CA ARG A 542 -12.34 -1.14 -21.29
C ARG A 542 -11.29 -0.12 -20.88
N ASN A 543 -11.61 0.68 -19.85
CA ASN A 543 -10.58 1.40 -19.10
C ASN A 543 -9.51 0.38 -18.69
N PRO A 544 -8.23 0.58 -19.03
CA PRO A 544 -7.17 -0.19 -18.41
C PRO A 544 -7.17 0.22 -16.94
N VAL A 545 -7.72 -0.63 -16.07
CA VAL A 545 -7.49 -0.52 -14.63
C VAL A 545 -5.97 -0.50 -14.47
N GLY A 546 -5.43 0.62 -13.98
CA GLY A 546 -4.01 0.92 -13.82
C GLY A 546 -3.33 0.02 -12.79
N GLY A 547 -3.32 -1.28 -13.04
CA GLY A 547 -2.56 -2.26 -12.28
C GLY A 547 -1.17 -2.44 -12.88
N PHE A 548 -0.15 -2.18 -12.08
CA PHE A 548 1.26 -2.42 -12.37
C PHE A 548 1.45 -3.81 -13.02
N LEU A 549 1.95 -3.81 -14.25
CA LEU A 549 2.20 -4.99 -15.06
C LEU A 549 3.63 -5.49 -14.84
N GLN A 550 3.87 -6.29 -13.80
CA GLN A 550 5.19 -6.90 -13.61
C GLN A 550 5.22 -8.32 -14.18
N LYS A 551 6.07 -8.54 -15.17
CA LYS A 551 6.43 -9.89 -15.61
C LYS A 551 7.17 -10.57 -14.46
N LEU A 552 6.72 -11.76 -14.06
CA LEU A 552 7.40 -12.53 -13.00
C LEU A 552 8.81 -12.91 -13.46
N ASP A 553 9.82 -12.28 -12.85
CA ASP A 553 11.23 -12.54 -13.15
C ASP A 553 11.76 -13.75 -12.37
N PHE A 554 11.58 -14.93 -12.96
CA PHE A 554 12.13 -16.16 -12.41
C PHE A 554 13.65 -16.27 -12.52
N GLY A 555 14.30 -15.42 -13.35
CA GLY A 555 15.76 -15.34 -13.40
C GLY A 555 16.30 -14.72 -12.12
N ALA A 556 15.72 -13.60 -11.69
CA ALA A 556 16.05 -12.98 -10.41
C ALA A 556 15.79 -13.93 -9.22
N LEU A 557 14.71 -14.73 -9.26
CA LEU A 557 14.44 -15.75 -8.24
C LEU A 557 15.56 -16.80 -8.16
N GLU A 558 16.00 -17.32 -9.32
CA GLU A 558 17.06 -18.32 -9.44
C GLU A 558 18.40 -17.82 -8.88
N GLU A 559 18.71 -16.55 -9.09
CA GLU A 559 19.95 -15.93 -8.60
C GLU A 559 19.99 -15.84 -7.07
N THR A 560 18.85 -15.56 -6.44
CA THR A 560 18.74 -15.38 -4.99
C THR A 560 18.36 -16.65 -4.22
N THR A 561 18.15 -17.77 -4.91
CA THR A 561 17.73 -19.02 -4.28
C THR A 561 18.86 -19.67 -3.50
N GLU A 562 18.59 -20.04 -2.26
CA GLU A 562 19.48 -20.81 -1.40
C GLU A 562 19.20 -22.31 -1.51
N TYR A 563 20.20 -23.14 -1.21
CA TYR A 563 20.11 -24.60 -1.34
C TYR A 563 20.55 -25.26 -0.04
N ASP A 564 19.81 -26.29 0.38
CA ASP A 564 20.07 -27.02 1.61
C ASP A 564 19.97 -28.55 1.41
N GLY A 565 20.46 -29.32 2.38
CA GLY A 565 20.43 -30.78 2.34
C GLY A 565 21.40 -31.41 1.33
N GLY A 566 22.48 -30.70 1.00
CA GLY A 566 23.51 -31.15 0.05
C GLY A 566 23.24 -30.79 -1.41
N TYR A 567 22.16 -30.06 -1.70
CA TYR A 567 21.99 -29.40 -2.98
C TYR A 567 22.86 -28.14 -3.10
N SER A 568 23.26 -27.84 -4.32
CA SER A 568 23.92 -26.58 -4.70
C SER A 568 23.45 -26.18 -6.09
N LYS A 569 23.79 -24.95 -6.50
CA LYS A 569 23.53 -24.45 -7.86
C LYS A 569 24.11 -25.36 -8.96
N ASP A 570 25.13 -26.15 -8.62
CA ASP A 570 25.79 -27.04 -9.56
C ASP A 570 25.21 -28.45 -9.65
N THR A 571 24.36 -28.85 -8.70
CA THR A 571 23.76 -30.18 -8.67
C THR A 571 22.91 -30.42 -9.93
N PRO A 572 23.04 -31.58 -10.61
CA PRO A 572 22.32 -31.87 -11.85
C PRO A 572 20.80 -31.67 -11.75
N ILE A 573 20.18 -32.13 -10.66
CA ILE A 573 18.74 -31.99 -10.48
C ILE A 573 18.28 -30.54 -10.29
N ILE A 574 19.13 -29.67 -9.71
CA ILE A 574 18.84 -28.25 -9.56
C ILE A 574 18.89 -27.55 -10.93
N LYS A 575 19.84 -27.92 -11.80
CA LYS A 575 19.89 -27.44 -13.18
C LYS A 575 18.65 -27.85 -13.95
N ASP A 576 18.25 -29.13 -13.84
CA ASP A 576 17.03 -29.67 -14.45
C ASP A 576 15.76 -29.00 -13.92
N PHE A 577 15.73 -28.68 -12.61
CA PHE A 577 14.66 -27.94 -11.97
C PHE A 577 14.49 -26.55 -12.58
N TRP A 578 15.55 -25.75 -12.65
CA TRP A 578 15.47 -24.40 -13.21
C TRP A 578 15.18 -24.40 -14.71
N GLU A 579 15.69 -25.36 -15.47
CA GLU A 579 15.28 -25.55 -16.86
C GLU A 579 13.78 -25.86 -16.99
N THR A 580 13.24 -26.64 -16.05
CA THR A 580 11.81 -26.98 -16.02
C THR A 580 10.96 -25.75 -15.69
N ILE A 581 11.35 -24.96 -14.69
CA ILE A 581 10.67 -23.71 -14.31
C ILE A 581 10.73 -22.67 -15.44
N ARG A 582 11.89 -22.50 -16.10
CA ARG A 582 12.02 -21.60 -17.25
C ARG A 582 11.05 -21.98 -18.38
N ALA A 583 10.88 -23.29 -18.61
CA ALA A 583 9.98 -23.86 -19.60
C ALA A 583 8.50 -23.96 -19.17
N PHE A 584 8.13 -23.49 -17.98
CA PHE A 584 6.73 -23.38 -17.57
C PHE A 584 6.02 -22.21 -18.27
N GLU A 585 4.75 -22.41 -18.57
CA GLU A 585 3.81 -21.36 -18.98
C GLU A 585 3.56 -20.39 -17.82
N GLU A 586 3.03 -19.20 -18.10
CA GLU A 586 2.77 -18.20 -17.06
C GLU A 586 1.85 -18.70 -15.95
N GLU A 587 0.83 -19.49 -16.30
CA GLU A 587 -0.10 -20.04 -15.31
C GLU A 587 0.57 -21.07 -14.40
N GLN A 588 1.42 -21.93 -14.96
CA GLN A 588 2.22 -22.90 -14.21
C GLN A 588 3.22 -22.19 -13.28
N LYS A 589 3.81 -21.09 -13.73
CA LYS A 589 4.68 -20.23 -12.92
C LYS A 589 3.95 -19.61 -11.73
N ARG A 590 2.69 -19.18 -11.91
CA ARG A 590 1.84 -18.68 -10.81
C ARG A 590 1.47 -19.78 -9.82
N LEU A 591 1.05 -20.94 -10.31
CA LEU A 591 0.75 -22.09 -9.45
C LEU A 591 1.98 -22.53 -8.66
N PHE A 592 3.16 -22.51 -9.28
CA PHE A 592 4.41 -22.76 -8.58
C PHE A 592 4.68 -21.70 -7.51
N LEU A 593 4.49 -20.42 -7.80
CA LEU A 593 4.65 -19.35 -6.81
C LEU A 593 3.69 -19.53 -5.62
N GLN A 594 2.41 -19.79 -5.89
CA GLN A 594 1.41 -20.11 -4.87
C GLN A 594 1.83 -21.32 -4.04
N PHE A 595 2.36 -22.35 -4.69
CA PHE A 595 2.83 -23.56 -4.02
C PHE A 595 4.00 -23.29 -3.06
N ILE A 596 4.95 -22.43 -3.41
CA ILE A 596 6.12 -22.16 -2.56
C ILE A 596 5.91 -21.03 -1.54
N SER A 597 5.05 -20.06 -1.82
CA SER A 597 4.95 -18.82 -1.03
C SER A 597 3.57 -18.60 -0.41
N GLY A 598 2.56 -19.38 -0.82
CA GLY A 598 1.17 -19.19 -0.41
C GLY A 598 0.42 -18.11 -1.20
N THR A 599 1.08 -17.41 -2.12
CA THR A 599 0.44 -16.36 -2.95
C THR A 599 0.94 -16.42 -4.40
N VAL A 600 0.13 -15.95 -5.34
CA VAL A 600 0.50 -15.81 -6.76
C VAL A 600 1.25 -14.50 -7.06
N ARG A 601 1.50 -13.68 -6.03
CA ARG A 601 2.07 -12.34 -6.14
C ARG A 601 3.53 -12.30 -5.73
N ALA A 602 4.30 -11.41 -6.36
CA ALA A 602 5.67 -11.15 -5.95
C ALA A 602 5.72 -10.05 -4.88
N PRO A 603 6.69 -10.10 -3.94
CA PRO A 603 6.97 -8.97 -3.06
C PRO A 603 7.32 -7.70 -3.83
N VAL A 604 7.24 -6.55 -3.16
CA VAL A 604 7.70 -5.28 -3.75
C VAL A 604 9.20 -5.40 -4.09
N GLY A 605 9.55 -5.08 -5.34
CA GLY A 605 10.90 -5.31 -5.88
C GLY A 605 11.09 -6.63 -6.63
N GLY A 606 10.04 -7.44 -6.76
CA GLY A 606 10.02 -8.64 -7.60
C GLY A 606 10.47 -9.92 -6.90
N LEU A 607 10.54 -11.02 -7.67
CA LEU A 607 10.73 -12.37 -7.12
C LEU A 607 12.10 -12.60 -6.46
N GLY A 608 13.13 -11.85 -6.83
CA GLY A 608 14.45 -11.95 -6.18
C GLY A 608 14.43 -11.60 -4.68
N LYS A 609 13.36 -10.96 -4.17
CA LYS A 609 13.21 -10.67 -2.74
C LYS A 609 12.51 -11.76 -1.95
N LEU A 610 11.98 -12.79 -2.62
CA LEU A 610 11.24 -13.87 -1.97
C LEU A 610 12.13 -14.77 -1.10
N LYS A 611 13.46 -14.77 -1.29
CA LYS A 611 14.43 -15.63 -0.57
C LYS A 611 13.94 -17.08 -0.49
N MET A 612 13.83 -17.74 -1.64
CA MET A 612 13.42 -19.15 -1.70
C MET A 612 14.58 -20.06 -1.32
N THR A 613 14.29 -21.14 -0.60
CA THR A 613 15.27 -22.20 -0.30
C THR A 613 14.81 -23.54 -0.87
N ILE A 614 15.68 -24.25 -1.59
CA ILE A 614 15.42 -25.61 -2.08
C ILE A 614 16.18 -26.60 -1.21
N ALA A 615 15.46 -27.37 -0.41
CA ALA A 615 16.03 -28.37 0.49
C ALA A 615 15.79 -29.79 -0.04
N LYS A 616 16.82 -30.63 0.04
CA LYS A 616 16.72 -32.06 -0.33
C LYS A 616 15.78 -32.80 0.61
N ASN A 617 14.77 -33.47 0.06
CA ASN A 617 13.81 -34.25 0.83
C ASN A 617 13.76 -35.72 0.37
N GLY A 618 14.75 -36.50 0.80
CA GLY A 618 14.87 -37.92 0.46
C GLY A 618 15.42 -38.20 -0.95
N SER A 619 15.61 -39.49 -1.23
CA SER A 619 16.01 -40.03 -2.53
C SER A 619 14.79 -40.41 -3.37
N ASP A 620 14.97 -40.67 -4.67
CA ASP A 620 13.89 -41.14 -5.56
C ASP A 620 13.16 -42.38 -5.00
N THR A 621 12.02 -42.19 -4.34
CA THR A 621 11.18 -43.27 -3.83
C THR A 621 10.16 -43.67 -4.89
N ASP A 622 10.43 -44.79 -5.59
CA ASP A 622 9.47 -45.47 -6.47
C ASP A 622 8.43 -46.33 -5.70
N SER A 623 8.29 -46.12 -4.40
CA SER A 623 7.37 -46.90 -3.58
C SER A 623 5.97 -46.31 -3.68
N ASP A 624 5.20 -46.75 -4.68
CA ASP A 624 3.73 -46.76 -4.72
C ASP A 624 3.17 -47.62 -3.56
N VAL A 625 3.53 -47.29 -2.32
CA VAL A 625 2.99 -47.94 -1.13
C VAL A 625 1.71 -47.20 -0.76
N LEU A 626 0.61 -47.79 -1.26
CA LEU A 626 -0.75 -47.78 -0.75
C LEU A 626 -1.04 -46.70 0.33
N TYR A 627 -1.70 -45.61 -0.10
CA TYR A 627 -2.45 -44.59 0.65
C TYR A 627 -1.88 -43.18 0.89
N LEU A 628 -0.65 -42.82 0.51
CA LEU A 628 -0.23 -41.40 0.43
C LEU A 628 0.66 -41.14 -0.80
N PRO A 629 0.56 -40.00 -1.51
CA PRO A 629 1.44 -39.67 -2.63
C PRO A 629 2.82 -39.23 -2.11
N THR A 630 3.64 -40.17 -1.63
CA THR A 630 4.93 -39.95 -0.94
C THR A 630 6.12 -39.56 -1.83
N GLY A 631 5.87 -39.16 -3.08
CA GLY A 631 6.93 -38.81 -4.05
C GLY A 631 6.71 -37.50 -4.80
N CYS A 632 5.76 -36.66 -4.38
CA CYS A 632 5.62 -35.30 -4.89
C CYS A 632 6.49 -34.33 -4.07
N PRO A 633 7.01 -33.24 -4.67
CA PRO A 633 7.62 -32.20 -3.86
C PRO A 633 6.57 -31.59 -2.92
N THR A 634 7.01 -31.14 -1.75
CA THR A 634 6.20 -30.43 -0.75
C THR A 634 6.81 -29.07 -0.48
N SER A 635 6.10 -28.19 0.20
CA SER A 635 6.58 -26.85 0.52
C SER A 635 6.19 -26.45 1.93
N HIS A 636 7.03 -25.60 2.53
CA HIS A 636 6.68 -24.81 3.70
C HIS A 636 6.53 -23.37 3.25
N THR A 637 5.30 -22.97 2.93
CA THR A 637 4.96 -21.65 2.39
C THR A 637 5.38 -20.51 3.33
N CYS A 638 5.35 -20.74 4.64
CA CYS A 638 5.77 -19.79 5.67
C CYS A 638 7.26 -19.40 5.56
N TYR A 639 8.11 -20.32 5.10
CA TYR A 639 9.56 -20.11 4.98
C TYR A 639 10.04 -20.02 3.52
N ASN A 640 9.12 -20.08 2.55
CA ASN A 640 9.44 -20.21 1.13
C ASN A 640 10.39 -21.38 0.83
N ILE A 641 10.26 -22.49 1.59
CA ILE A 641 11.09 -23.68 1.44
C ILE A 641 10.39 -24.67 0.52
N LEU A 642 11.06 -25.07 -0.55
CA LEU A 642 10.68 -26.18 -1.41
C LEU A 642 11.43 -27.44 -0.97
N LEU A 643 10.69 -28.44 -0.51
CA LEU A 643 11.21 -29.77 -0.21
C LEU A 643 11.21 -30.60 -1.50
N LEU A 644 12.38 -30.75 -2.10
CA LEU A 644 12.56 -31.38 -3.40
C LEU A 644 13.25 -32.75 -3.28
N PRO A 645 12.53 -33.86 -3.55
CA PRO A 645 13.13 -35.19 -3.67
C PRO A 645 14.17 -35.26 -4.79
N GLU A 646 15.19 -36.09 -4.60
CA GLU A 646 16.24 -36.30 -5.62
C GLU A 646 15.75 -37.28 -6.70
N TYR A 647 14.93 -36.79 -7.63
CA TYR A 647 14.40 -37.59 -8.75
C TYR A 647 15.50 -38.10 -9.69
N SER A 648 15.32 -39.31 -10.20
CA SER A 648 16.26 -39.93 -11.15
C SER A 648 16.28 -39.31 -12.55
N SER A 649 15.27 -38.51 -12.93
CA SER A 649 15.20 -37.89 -14.25
C SER A 649 14.43 -36.57 -14.28
N LYS A 650 14.82 -35.68 -15.20
CA LYS A 650 14.12 -34.42 -15.50
C LYS A 650 12.64 -34.61 -15.83
N ALA A 651 12.30 -35.68 -16.55
CA ALA A 651 10.92 -35.99 -16.90
C ALA A 651 10.07 -36.27 -15.65
N LYS A 652 10.60 -37.08 -14.72
CA LYS A 652 9.95 -37.39 -13.44
C LYS A 652 9.83 -36.15 -12.56
N LEU A 653 10.89 -35.33 -12.48
CA LEU A 653 10.84 -34.04 -11.78
C LEU A 653 9.73 -33.15 -12.34
N ARG A 654 9.67 -32.96 -13.67
CA ARG A 654 8.64 -32.12 -14.30
C ARG A 654 7.23 -32.66 -14.03
N GLU A 655 7.01 -33.96 -14.16
CA GLU A 655 5.71 -34.59 -13.92
C GLU A 655 5.26 -34.42 -12.46
N ARG A 656 6.14 -34.73 -11.50
CA ARG A 656 5.82 -34.65 -10.07
C ARG A 656 5.63 -33.21 -9.61
N LEU A 657 6.46 -32.29 -10.10
CA LEU A 657 6.32 -30.86 -9.82
C LEU A 657 5.01 -30.30 -10.38
N LEU A 658 4.66 -30.60 -11.64
CA LEU A 658 3.38 -30.19 -12.24
C LEU A 658 2.19 -30.74 -11.47
N LYS A 659 2.24 -32.01 -11.05
CA LYS A 659 1.21 -32.60 -10.18
C LYS A 659 1.11 -31.83 -8.87
N ALA A 660 2.21 -31.61 -8.15
CA ALA A 660 2.18 -30.90 -6.87
C ALA A 660 1.56 -29.50 -7.00
N ILE A 661 2.01 -28.68 -7.95
CA ILE A 661 1.52 -27.30 -8.08
C ILE A 661 0.06 -27.23 -8.56
N THR A 662 -0.44 -28.24 -9.29
CA THR A 662 -1.82 -28.26 -9.77
C THR A 662 -2.79 -28.77 -8.71
N TYR A 663 -2.37 -29.76 -7.92
CA TYR A 663 -3.22 -30.42 -6.92
C TYR A 663 -3.10 -29.83 -5.51
N ALA A 664 -2.20 -28.87 -5.28
CA ALA A 664 -2.05 -28.18 -4.00
C ALA A 664 -3.19 -27.20 -3.65
N LYS A 665 -4.11 -26.91 -4.58
CA LYS A 665 -5.36 -26.20 -4.25
C LYS A 665 -6.25 -27.12 -3.40
N GLY A 666 -6.05 -27.13 -2.09
CA GLY A 666 -6.94 -27.80 -1.13
C GLY A 666 -6.32 -28.90 -0.24
N PHE A 667 -5.02 -28.94 -0.05
CA PHE A 667 -4.39 -29.79 0.98
C PHE A 667 -3.40 -28.99 1.82
N GLY A 668 -3.93 -28.05 2.60
CA GLY A 668 -3.34 -27.73 3.90
C GLY A 668 -3.66 -28.89 4.84
N MET A 669 -2.63 -29.44 5.48
CA MET A 669 -2.65 -30.33 6.65
C MET A 669 -3.96 -31.10 6.91
N MET A 670 -3.96 -32.42 6.63
CA MET A 670 -4.74 -33.38 7.42
C MET A 670 -3.87 -33.97 8.51
#